data_AF-A0A3A4RU54-F1
#
_entry.id   AF-A0A3A4RU54-F1
#
_cell.length_a   1.000
_cell.length_b   1.000
_cell.length_c   1.000
_cell.angle_alpha   90.00
_cell.angle_beta   90.00
_cell.angle_gamma   90.00
#
_symmetry.space_group_name_H-M   'P 1'
#
loop_
_entity.id
_entity.type
_entity.pdbx_description
1 polymer ?
#
loop_
_entity_poly.entity_id
_entity_poly.type
_entity_poly.pdbx_seq_one_letter_code
_entity_poly.pdbx_strand_id
1 'polypeptide(L)'
;MKEAACHHSPIASDRSAPHDFVPEPEQGAVLLALVILMVMIGFLGAAMTHQAAIGELGTVMGNRSQQAYYLAESGYRYAAAKMKKRGDLNTLHDHGPYAIDRAGTFTIRFYPYIFDARTTDGAGTVTAEVPFGDAPPVSRSAGSGYFFYLKTAFQTEPFQTISVSDDTISFIKDTGVWNIFPSERVRLVVKSNGDVPTEGGDLNLQPTSPADAFPLRHGRILVDGKTYHYKLREASKLTGVVRADNQFWEAPVLVNGSDIVLLDFLELRSVGTVGSGLPAVSQEVVYNIPVYGDDHEEFYDRFDDKSHWEETSTQGSHGIESVDGGNVLKVDSTAAVNTESKSQIALAPSTTNVDLARAYQAAGDFLSYDTQVKIGFSPDIPDHYMAGISFRLNGTTGNHLGVSLQKPDFHFSHTGAQDRIPDTLVPNAMENQFGIVLWREIASGWDWLAYKKLLPMILFQDDMEGGNSAWGQTGTWGKSSWAYNSAFSLTDSVSGNYSNNQETALVSNTIDLTHTRSVSLSFVHYYSIEPPYAVTGGWTDYGAVEISNNDGATWTEVARFANWWWSFLEISQNSWKQETFAIPDAFLSDRMKIRFRLVTDYSVTRDGWYIDNVRLSSTWFPEKDATLMVRLVEAAAVEFTNGVLPGVEDGDILISQTDGTRGIAAGNPILHSGSYAGGDAAGIIRLNNLSAAGFPNGAVSVAGKGTGLANVTGFRARDNYIQVYYADPYGYGTPNYTPLDIAKHPNPRMTAAGQVLKWPPADVNHTEPSNDYFTIVQWDGYNPSAATRLGNGLEAGTIIRTDLLTTGAGYNPDPEIGLHTFGKEIYSTSVYFDDFGLRTNLPALQGFLPAVQE
;
A
#
# COMPACT_ATOMS: atom_id res chain seq x y z
N MET A 1 6.54 94.20 -26.39
CA MET A 1 6.89 94.69 -27.73
C MET A 1 5.68 94.43 -28.62
N LYS A 2 5.05 95.50 -29.11
CA LYS A 2 4.77 95.81 -30.52
C LYS A 2 3.96 94.73 -31.25
N GLU A 3 2.65 94.94 -31.45
CA GLU A 3 2.05 95.81 -32.50
C GLU A 3 2.25 95.18 -33.89
N ALA A 4 1.16 94.76 -34.57
CA ALA A 4 0.30 95.59 -35.43
C ALA A 4 0.96 95.91 -36.79
N ALA A 5 0.28 96.06 -37.92
CA ALA A 5 -1.11 95.79 -38.30
C ALA A 5 -1.25 95.84 -39.84
N CYS A 6 -2.36 95.28 -40.34
CA CYS A 6 -3.30 95.86 -41.33
C CYS A 6 -2.79 96.69 -42.52
N HIS A 7 -3.28 96.36 -43.73
CA HIS A 7 -3.64 97.26 -44.84
C HIS A 7 -4.17 96.39 -46.03
N HIS A 8 -5.19 96.69 -46.84
CA HIS A 8 -6.12 97.82 -47.04
C HIS A 8 -7.56 97.23 -47.18
N SER A 9 -8.64 97.79 -46.60
CA SER A 9 -9.40 99.02 -46.97
C SER A 9 -10.36 98.89 -48.19
N PRO A 10 -11.49 99.64 -48.22
CA PRO A 10 -12.81 99.08 -48.58
C PRO A 10 -13.56 99.91 -49.66
N ILE A 11 -14.92 99.82 -49.72
CA ILE A 11 -15.94 100.86 -50.05
C ILE A 11 -17.12 100.34 -50.92
N ALA A 12 -18.30 100.27 -50.28
CA ALA A 12 -19.67 100.66 -50.72
C ALA A 12 -20.31 99.99 -51.97
N SER A 13 -21.62 100.10 -52.28
CA SER A 13 -22.77 100.89 -51.74
C SER A 13 -24.10 100.15 -52.11
N ASP A 14 -25.32 100.49 -51.67
CA ASP A 14 -25.83 101.58 -50.79
C ASP A 14 -27.04 101.12 -49.93
N ARG A 15 -28.26 101.66 -50.13
CA ARG A 15 -29.46 101.59 -49.26
C ARG A 15 -30.73 101.17 -49.99
N SER A 16 -31.67 100.54 -49.27
CA SER A 16 -33.02 101.10 -48.99
C SER A 16 -33.91 100.10 -48.23
N ALA A 17 -34.79 100.64 -47.39
CA ALA A 17 -35.81 99.95 -46.58
C ALA A 17 -37.00 100.92 -46.41
N PRO A 18 -38.13 100.55 -45.77
CA PRO A 18 -38.71 99.22 -45.52
C PRO A 18 -40.14 99.13 -46.13
N HIS A 19 -40.91 98.07 -45.83
CA HIS A 19 -42.32 98.19 -45.40
C HIS A 19 -42.87 96.83 -44.94
N ASP A 20 -43.64 96.84 -43.84
CA ASP A 20 -44.20 95.64 -43.21
C ASP A 20 -45.27 94.94 -44.05
N PHE A 21 -45.26 93.60 -44.04
CA PHE A 21 -46.44 92.79 -44.33
C PHE A 21 -46.44 91.54 -43.44
N VAL A 22 -47.47 91.41 -42.61
CA VAL A 22 -47.80 90.20 -41.85
C VAL A 22 -48.90 89.45 -42.60
N PRO A 23 -48.72 88.15 -42.92
CA PRO A 23 -49.81 87.25 -43.28
C PRO A 23 -50.15 86.25 -42.16
N GLU A 24 -51.42 85.89 -42.07
CA GLU A 24 -52.01 84.90 -41.15
C GLU A 24 -51.72 83.43 -41.57
N PRO A 25 -52.01 82.42 -40.73
CA PRO A 25 -51.32 81.13 -40.80
C PRO A 25 -51.89 80.15 -41.84
N GLU A 26 -51.02 79.66 -42.74
CA GLU A 26 -51.37 78.58 -43.67
C GLU A 26 -51.35 77.19 -43.02
N GLN A 27 -52.48 76.48 -43.13
CA GLN A 27 -52.69 75.15 -42.54
C GLN A 27 -51.79 74.03 -43.10
N GLY A 28 -51.02 74.29 -44.16
CA GLY A 28 -50.06 73.35 -44.73
C GLY A 28 -48.76 73.18 -43.92
N ALA A 29 -48.29 74.23 -43.24
CA ALA A 29 -47.02 74.19 -42.51
C ALA A 29 -47.07 73.24 -41.29
N VAL A 30 -48.23 73.19 -40.61
CA VAL A 30 -48.47 72.28 -39.48
C VAL A 30 -48.40 70.82 -39.93
N LEU A 31 -48.94 70.50 -41.10
CA LEU A 31 -48.99 69.14 -41.65
C LEU A 31 -47.60 68.66 -42.09
N LEU A 32 -46.80 69.54 -42.69
CA LEU A 32 -45.40 69.23 -43.04
C LEU A 32 -44.53 69.05 -41.78
N ALA A 33 -44.71 69.89 -40.76
CA ALA A 33 -44.03 69.74 -39.47
C ALA A 33 -44.42 68.42 -38.78
N LEU A 34 -45.69 68.01 -38.85
CA LEU A 34 -46.17 66.73 -38.32
C LEU A 34 -45.55 65.53 -39.05
N VAL A 35 -45.45 65.56 -40.38
CA VAL A 35 -44.81 64.49 -41.16
C VAL A 35 -43.31 64.41 -40.85
N ILE A 36 -42.60 65.54 -40.78
CA ILE A 36 -41.16 65.56 -40.41
C ILE A 36 -40.97 65.05 -38.98
N LEU A 37 -41.83 65.42 -38.04
CA LEU A 37 -41.80 64.92 -36.66
C LEU A 37 -42.07 63.41 -36.60
N MET A 38 -43.06 62.90 -37.33
CA MET A 38 -43.34 61.46 -37.43
C MET A 38 -42.18 60.68 -38.04
N VAL A 39 -41.52 61.22 -39.08
CA VAL A 39 -40.32 60.61 -39.67
C VAL A 39 -39.15 60.63 -38.69
N MET A 40 -38.90 61.73 -37.98
CA MET A 40 -37.85 61.77 -36.95
C MET A 40 -38.13 60.81 -35.78
N ILE A 41 -39.38 60.71 -35.32
CA ILE A 41 -39.76 59.72 -34.28
C ILE A 41 -39.60 58.29 -34.81
N GLY A 42 -39.89 58.02 -36.08
CA GLY A 42 -39.62 56.74 -36.73
C GLY A 42 -38.12 56.40 -36.78
N PHE A 43 -37.27 57.36 -37.13
CA PHE A 43 -35.81 57.19 -37.12
C PHE A 43 -35.25 57.01 -35.70
N LEU A 44 -35.72 57.77 -34.70
CA LEU A 44 -35.35 57.55 -33.30
C LEU A 44 -35.82 56.18 -32.81
N GLY A 45 -37.04 55.76 -33.15
CA GLY A 45 -37.56 54.44 -32.82
C GLY A 45 -36.70 53.31 -33.40
N ALA A 46 -36.29 53.41 -34.66
CA ALA A 46 -35.38 52.45 -35.30
C ALA A 46 -33.97 52.45 -34.69
N ALA A 47 -33.44 53.62 -34.34
CA ALA A 47 -32.14 53.72 -33.65
C ALA A 47 -32.22 53.12 -32.23
N MET A 48 -33.32 53.36 -31.50
CA MET A 48 -33.57 52.81 -30.18
C MET A 48 -33.74 51.29 -30.21
N THR A 49 -34.43 50.70 -31.21
CA THR A 49 -34.50 49.23 -31.33
C THR A 49 -33.14 48.61 -31.64
N HIS A 50 -32.31 49.27 -32.45
CA HIS A 50 -30.93 48.83 -32.71
C HIS A 50 -30.03 48.90 -31.46
N GLN A 51 -30.15 49.97 -30.65
CA GLN A 51 -29.42 50.10 -29.39
C GLN A 51 -29.93 49.11 -28.32
N ALA A 52 -31.24 48.89 -28.22
CA ALA A 52 -31.83 47.89 -27.34
C ALA A 52 -31.38 46.48 -27.72
N ALA A 53 -31.38 46.14 -29.02
CA ALA A 53 -30.88 44.85 -29.51
C ALA A 53 -29.39 44.62 -29.19
N ILE A 54 -28.53 45.64 -29.27
CA ILE A 54 -27.13 45.55 -28.84
C ILE A 54 -27.03 45.36 -27.32
N GLY A 55 -27.83 46.07 -26.54
CA GLY A 55 -27.87 45.94 -25.07
C GLY A 55 -28.31 44.55 -24.61
N GLU A 56 -29.38 44.02 -25.21
CA GLU A 56 -29.87 42.66 -24.96
C GLU A 56 -28.86 41.61 -25.43
N LEU A 57 -28.21 41.79 -26.59
CA LEU A 57 -27.16 40.87 -27.03
C LEU A 57 -25.98 40.88 -26.04
N GLY A 58 -25.57 42.04 -25.53
CA GLY A 58 -24.52 42.17 -24.52
C GLY A 58 -24.84 41.44 -23.21
N THR A 59 -26.07 41.59 -22.69
CA THR A 59 -26.49 40.89 -21.46
C THR A 59 -26.66 39.38 -21.68
N VAL A 60 -27.16 38.95 -22.83
CA VAL A 60 -27.27 37.52 -23.20
C VAL A 60 -25.89 36.89 -23.34
N MET A 61 -24.91 37.57 -23.96
CA MET A 61 -23.54 37.07 -24.07
C MET A 61 -22.84 37.01 -22.70
N GLY A 62 -23.02 38.02 -21.84
CA GLY A 62 -22.50 38.01 -20.47
C GLY A 62 -23.06 36.85 -19.64
N ASN A 63 -24.37 36.62 -19.70
CA ASN A 63 -25.02 35.49 -19.03
C ASN A 63 -24.54 34.14 -19.59
N ARG A 64 -24.36 34.00 -20.91
CA ARG A 64 -23.80 32.79 -21.53
C ARG A 64 -22.34 32.55 -21.13
N SER A 65 -21.54 33.60 -20.95
CA SER A 65 -20.17 33.50 -20.45
C SER A 65 -20.15 32.95 -19.02
N GLN A 66 -20.99 33.48 -18.13
CA GLN A 66 -21.14 32.95 -16.76
C GLN A 66 -21.64 31.50 -16.75
N GLN A 67 -22.58 31.14 -17.63
CA GLN A 67 -23.03 29.75 -17.78
C GLN A 67 -21.91 28.82 -18.26
N ALA A 68 -21.11 29.24 -19.24
CA ALA A 68 -19.95 28.49 -19.73
C ALA A 68 -18.89 28.31 -18.62
N TYR A 69 -18.67 29.33 -17.79
CA TYR A 69 -17.79 29.23 -16.63
C TYR A 69 -18.29 28.21 -15.59
N TYR A 70 -19.55 28.27 -15.15
CA TYR A 70 -20.10 27.28 -14.21
C TYR A 70 -20.12 25.85 -14.77
N LEU A 71 -20.19 25.72 -16.10
CA LEU A 71 -20.13 24.46 -16.81
C LEU A 71 -18.69 23.89 -16.86
N ALA A 72 -17.68 24.75 -16.98
CA ALA A 72 -16.28 24.39 -16.78
C ALA A 72 -15.98 23.97 -15.33
N GLU A 73 -16.49 24.71 -14.32
CA GLU A 73 -16.40 24.27 -12.92
C GLU A 73 -17.06 22.91 -12.69
N SER A 74 -18.16 22.63 -13.40
CA SER A 74 -18.86 21.33 -13.31
C SER A 74 -18.00 20.19 -13.84
N GLY A 75 -17.21 20.43 -14.90
CA GLY A 75 -16.24 19.46 -15.40
C GLY A 75 -15.11 19.16 -14.42
N TYR A 76 -14.56 20.19 -13.75
CA TYR A 76 -13.61 19.98 -12.65
C TYR A 76 -14.24 19.19 -11.49
N ARG A 77 -15.44 19.55 -11.04
CA ARG A 77 -16.14 18.84 -9.94
C ARG A 77 -16.37 17.36 -10.28
N TYR A 78 -16.70 17.08 -11.54
CA TYR A 78 -16.88 15.70 -12.04
C TYR A 78 -15.55 14.93 -12.07
N ALA A 79 -14.47 15.53 -12.58
CA ALA A 79 -13.14 14.95 -12.57
C ALA A 79 -12.63 14.70 -11.15
N ALA A 80 -12.72 15.68 -10.25
CA ALA A 80 -12.32 15.56 -8.85
C ALA A 80 -13.09 14.44 -8.12
N ALA A 81 -14.40 14.29 -8.38
CA ALA A 81 -15.21 13.20 -7.82
C ALA A 81 -14.80 11.80 -8.34
N LYS A 82 -14.22 11.73 -9.54
CA LYS A 82 -13.68 10.49 -10.13
C LYS A 82 -12.26 10.19 -9.63
N MET A 83 -11.39 11.20 -9.57
CA MET A 83 -10.05 11.13 -8.97
C MET A 83 -10.12 10.66 -7.51
N LYS A 84 -11.05 11.21 -6.71
CA LYS A 84 -11.28 10.78 -5.32
C LYS A 84 -11.65 9.29 -5.20
N LYS A 85 -12.22 8.68 -6.25
CA LYS A 85 -12.56 7.25 -6.30
C LYS A 85 -11.48 6.38 -6.94
N ARG A 86 -10.26 6.91 -7.15
CA ARG A 86 -9.14 6.24 -7.87
C ARG A 86 -9.56 5.66 -9.24
N GLY A 87 -10.55 6.26 -9.90
CA GLY A 87 -11.01 5.80 -11.21
C GLY A 87 -10.04 6.16 -12.33
N ASP A 88 -9.94 5.31 -13.37
CA ASP A 88 -9.06 5.53 -14.52
C ASP A 88 -9.33 6.88 -15.21
N LEU A 89 -8.33 7.77 -15.16
CA LEU A 89 -8.41 9.13 -15.67
C LEU A 89 -8.30 9.18 -17.21
N ASN A 90 -7.80 8.14 -17.86
CA ASN A 90 -7.82 8.04 -19.32
C ASN A 90 -9.26 7.95 -19.87
N THR A 91 -10.21 7.42 -19.07
CA THR A 91 -11.64 7.41 -19.44
C THR A 91 -12.30 8.80 -19.42
N LEU A 92 -11.62 9.79 -18.81
CA LEU A 92 -12.06 11.18 -18.70
C LEU A 92 -11.28 12.10 -19.66
N HIS A 93 -10.02 11.77 -19.92
CA HIS A 93 -9.14 12.50 -20.83
C HIS A 93 -9.67 12.46 -22.27
N ASP A 94 -9.90 13.64 -22.86
CA ASP A 94 -10.32 13.84 -24.26
C ASP A 94 -11.48 12.94 -24.75
N HIS A 95 -12.32 12.46 -23.81
CA HIS A 95 -13.51 11.64 -24.06
C HIS A 95 -14.55 12.31 -24.98
N GLY A 96 -14.39 13.60 -25.26
CA GLY A 96 -15.36 14.44 -25.95
C GLY A 96 -16.33 15.13 -24.98
N PRO A 97 -17.34 15.84 -25.52
CA PRO A 97 -18.21 16.72 -24.74
C PRO A 97 -19.19 15.96 -23.83
N TYR A 98 -19.10 16.20 -22.52
CA TYR A 98 -20.10 15.80 -21.53
C TYR A 98 -21.28 16.79 -21.56
N ALA A 99 -22.47 16.31 -21.92
CA ALA A 99 -23.67 17.13 -21.97
C ALA A 99 -24.39 17.20 -20.60
N ILE A 100 -24.71 18.43 -20.15
CA ILE A 100 -25.63 18.66 -19.03
C ILE A 100 -26.96 19.16 -19.61
N ASP A 101 -27.82 18.23 -20.06
CA ASP A 101 -29.15 18.50 -20.62
C ASP A 101 -29.11 19.65 -21.68
N ARG A 102 -29.97 20.67 -21.54
CA ARG A 102 -30.06 21.85 -22.42
C ARG A 102 -29.16 22.99 -21.95
N ALA A 103 -28.35 22.79 -20.90
CA ALA A 103 -27.50 23.84 -20.32
C ALA A 103 -26.16 24.02 -21.06
N GLY A 104 -25.68 22.98 -21.75
CA GLY A 104 -24.46 23.03 -22.56
C GLY A 104 -23.62 21.75 -22.43
N THR A 105 -22.38 21.81 -22.92
CA THR A 105 -21.39 20.73 -22.76
C THR A 105 -20.11 21.22 -22.06
N PHE A 106 -19.38 20.32 -21.37
CA PHE A 106 -18.00 20.56 -20.98
C PHE A 106 -17.06 19.47 -21.52
N THR A 107 -15.79 19.79 -21.72
CA THR A 107 -14.71 18.81 -21.94
C THR A 107 -13.72 18.84 -20.77
N ILE A 108 -12.91 17.78 -20.64
CA ILE A 108 -11.83 17.68 -19.66
C ILE A 108 -10.57 17.20 -20.39
N ARG A 109 -9.44 17.84 -20.11
CA ARG A 109 -8.09 17.38 -20.50
C ARG A 109 -7.15 17.44 -19.32
N PHE A 110 -6.11 16.64 -19.39
CA PHE A 110 -5.15 16.39 -18.32
C PHE A 110 -3.74 16.53 -18.87
N TYR A 111 -2.92 17.33 -18.20
CA TYR A 111 -1.52 17.59 -18.50
C TYR A 111 -0.70 17.35 -17.21
N PRO A 112 -0.30 16.11 -16.90
CA PRO A 112 0.53 15.84 -15.74
C PRO A 112 1.95 16.36 -15.92
N TYR A 113 2.41 17.17 -14.96
CA TYR A 113 3.82 17.42 -14.72
C TYR A 113 4.37 16.31 -13.84
N ILE A 114 4.35 15.08 -14.38
CA ILE A 114 4.87 13.85 -13.79
C ILE A 114 5.70 13.17 -14.88
N PHE A 115 6.98 12.92 -14.64
CA PHE A 115 7.89 12.36 -15.62
C PHE A 115 8.60 11.14 -15.04
N ASP A 116 8.23 9.96 -15.50
CA ASP A 116 8.85 8.70 -15.10
C ASP A 116 9.76 8.19 -16.22
N ALA A 117 11.05 8.04 -15.93
CA ALA A 117 12.05 7.64 -16.92
C ALA A 117 11.75 6.23 -17.47
N ARG A 118 11.80 6.06 -18.80
CA ARG A 118 11.42 4.80 -19.46
C ARG A 118 12.64 4.05 -19.99
N THR A 119 13.52 4.73 -20.72
CA THR A 119 14.78 4.19 -21.24
C THR A 119 15.85 5.26 -21.31
N THR A 120 17.08 4.88 -20.97
CA THR A 120 18.27 5.56 -21.45
C THR A 120 18.66 4.95 -22.79
N ASP A 121 18.76 5.75 -23.84
CA ASP A 121 19.54 5.31 -24.99
C ASP A 121 21.04 5.41 -24.63
N GLY A 122 21.87 4.55 -25.21
CA GLY A 122 23.32 4.60 -24.99
C GLY A 122 24.01 5.83 -25.62
N ALA A 123 23.24 6.84 -26.06
CA ALA A 123 23.68 8.00 -26.81
C ALA A 123 23.43 9.34 -26.08
N GLY A 124 22.82 9.33 -24.89
CA GLY A 124 22.63 10.52 -24.06
C GLY A 124 21.20 11.08 -24.03
N THR A 125 20.21 10.32 -24.48
CA THR A 125 18.78 10.63 -24.32
C THR A 125 18.17 9.85 -23.16
N VAL A 126 17.39 10.53 -22.32
CA VAL A 126 16.41 9.93 -21.41
C VAL A 126 15.04 10.22 -21.98
N THR A 127 14.30 9.16 -22.32
CA THR A 127 12.86 9.27 -22.53
C THR A 127 12.16 9.09 -21.19
N ALA A 128 11.15 9.91 -20.93
CA ALA A 128 10.20 9.72 -19.85
C ALA A 128 8.78 9.74 -20.44
N GLU A 129 7.88 8.96 -19.87
CA GLU A 129 6.46 9.01 -20.21
C GLU A 129 5.71 9.84 -19.18
N VAL A 130 4.61 10.46 -19.61
CA VAL A 130 3.57 10.88 -18.66
C VAL A 130 2.66 9.68 -18.33
N PRO A 131 2.21 9.52 -17.08
CA PRO A 131 1.45 8.34 -16.66
C PRO A 131 0.02 8.26 -17.23
N PHE A 132 -0.54 9.38 -17.73
CA PHE A 132 -1.85 9.46 -18.36
C PHE A 132 -2.05 10.82 -19.06
N GLY A 133 -2.93 10.88 -20.05
CA GLY A 133 -3.28 12.13 -20.75
C GLY A 133 -2.18 12.68 -21.67
N ASP A 134 -2.23 14.00 -21.92
CA ASP A 134 -1.33 14.70 -22.85
C ASP A 134 -0.03 15.09 -22.13
N ALA A 135 1.12 14.96 -22.79
CA ALA A 135 2.37 15.51 -22.26
C ALA A 135 2.28 17.05 -22.11
N PRO A 136 2.74 17.62 -20.97
CA PRO A 136 2.46 19.00 -20.62
C PRO A 136 3.15 20.01 -21.56
N PRO A 137 2.59 21.24 -21.70
CA PRO A 137 3.11 22.27 -22.58
C PRO A 137 4.36 22.96 -21.99
N VAL A 138 5.46 22.21 -21.91
CA VAL A 138 6.81 22.73 -21.64
C VAL A 138 7.42 23.37 -22.89
N SER A 139 8.31 24.34 -22.68
CA SER A 139 8.95 25.09 -23.77
C SER A 139 9.91 24.19 -24.57
N ARG A 140 9.72 24.07 -25.89
CA ARG A 140 10.56 23.22 -26.78
C ARG A 140 11.83 23.96 -27.24
N SER A 141 12.59 24.49 -26.28
CA SER A 141 13.77 25.35 -26.53
C SER A 141 15.06 24.55 -26.36
N ALA A 142 15.85 24.44 -27.42
CA ALA A 142 17.23 23.94 -27.33
C ALA A 142 18.15 25.03 -26.75
N GLY A 143 18.91 24.71 -25.70
CA GLY A 143 19.82 25.66 -25.05
C GLY A 143 20.55 25.05 -23.86
N SER A 144 21.64 25.68 -23.41
CA SER A 144 22.35 25.23 -22.21
C SER A 144 21.72 25.78 -20.93
N GLY A 145 21.86 25.04 -19.82
CA GLY A 145 21.50 25.49 -18.47
C GLY A 145 20.18 24.93 -17.91
N TYR A 146 19.53 23.99 -18.61
CA TYR A 146 18.45 23.22 -18.02
C TYR A 146 18.97 22.17 -17.04
N PHE A 147 18.15 21.86 -16.04
CA PHE A 147 18.46 20.84 -15.04
C PHE A 147 17.21 20.02 -14.72
N PHE A 148 17.41 18.75 -14.37
CA PHE A 148 16.43 17.96 -13.64
C PHE A 148 17.05 17.40 -12.35
N TYR A 149 16.20 17.11 -11.38
CA TYR A 149 16.52 16.46 -10.12
C TYR A 149 16.13 14.99 -10.19
N LEU A 150 17.10 14.12 -9.90
CA LEU A 150 16.94 12.70 -9.71
C LEU A 150 16.71 12.42 -8.23
N LYS A 151 15.51 11.93 -7.90
CA LYS A 151 15.07 11.76 -6.51
C LYS A 151 15.90 10.72 -5.76
N THR A 152 16.25 9.61 -6.41
CA THR A 152 16.99 8.48 -5.81
C THR A 152 18.48 8.80 -5.62
N ALA A 153 19.09 9.48 -6.59
CA ALA A 153 20.50 9.88 -6.54
C ALA A 153 20.76 11.17 -5.73
N PHE A 154 19.70 11.87 -5.30
CA PHE A 154 19.72 13.21 -4.70
C PHE A 154 20.54 14.23 -5.51
N GLN A 155 20.58 14.07 -6.83
CA GLN A 155 21.48 14.81 -7.72
C GLN A 155 20.72 15.60 -8.78
N THR A 156 21.24 16.79 -9.07
CA THR A 156 20.72 17.70 -10.08
C THR A 156 21.59 17.61 -11.33
N GLU A 157 21.07 16.98 -12.38
CA GLU A 157 21.77 16.69 -13.63
C GLU A 157 21.42 17.72 -14.74
N PRO A 158 22.39 18.20 -15.53
CA PRO A 158 22.15 19.15 -16.61
C PRO A 158 21.69 18.47 -17.90
N PHE A 159 20.76 19.10 -18.63
CA PHE A 159 20.35 18.71 -19.98
C PHE A 159 20.32 19.91 -20.95
N GLN A 160 20.15 19.64 -22.25
CA GLN A 160 20.24 20.63 -23.33
C GLN A 160 18.93 20.87 -24.08
N THR A 161 18.20 19.80 -24.36
CA THR A 161 16.98 19.85 -25.14
C THR A 161 15.89 19.06 -24.44
N ILE A 162 14.71 19.65 -24.38
CA ILE A 162 13.46 19.00 -24.01
C ILE A 162 12.58 18.91 -25.26
N SER A 163 12.15 17.71 -25.62
CA SER A 163 11.22 17.49 -26.72
C SER A 163 9.96 16.79 -26.21
N VAL A 164 8.83 17.05 -26.87
CA VAL A 164 7.51 16.56 -26.48
C VAL A 164 6.80 16.02 -27.72
N SER A 165 6.27 14.81 -27.60
CA SER A 165 5.43 14.16 -28.60
C SER A 165 4.32 13.40 -27.89
N ASP A 166 3.06 13.75 -28.14
CA ASP A 166 1.84 13.12 -27.64
C ASP A 166 1.87 12.76 -26.12
N ASP A 167 2.34 11.58 -25.74
CA ASP A 167 2.46 11.05 -24.35
C ASP A 167 3.90 11.03 -23.78
N THR A 168 4.90 11.34 -24.60
CA THR A 168 6.33 11.14 -24.30
C THR A 168 7.07 12.47 -24.25
N ILE A 169 7.91 12.62 -23.23
CA ILE A 169 8.86 13.74 -23.06
C ILE A 169 10.29 13.20 -23.11
N SER A 170 11.19 13.85 -23.84
CA SER A 170 12.59 13.41 -23.94
C SER A 170 13.55 14.51 -23.51
N PHE A 171 14.48 14.16 -22.63
CA PHE A 171 15.59 14.98 -22.17
C PHE A 171 16.86 14.53 -22.88
N ILE A 172 17.60 15.44 -23.50
CA ILE A 172 18.79 15.14 -24.31
C ILE A 172 20.00 15.88 -23.75
N LYS A 173 21.12 15.17 -23.58
CA LYS A 173 22.42 15.68 -23.09
C LYS A 173 23.38 15.99 -24.25
N ASP A 174 24.24 17.01 -24.11
CA ASP A 174 25.30 17.31 -25.11
C ASP A 174 26.30 16.16 -25.25
N THR A 175 26.74 15.59 -24.11
CA THR A 175 27.81 14.58 -24.03
C THR A 175 27.66 13.70 -22.80
N GLY A 176 28.04 12.42 -22.92
CA GLY A 176 27.96 11.43 -21.85
C GLY A 176 26.58 10.76 -21.73
N VAL A 177 26.47 9.84 -20.76
CA VAL A 177 25.25 9.07 -20.48
C VAL A 177 24.83 9.37 -19.04
N TRP A 178 23.53 9.26 -18.74
CA TRP A 178 23.01 9.29 -17.38
C TRP A 178 22.78 7.87 -16.86
N ASN A 179 23.13 7.61 -15.60
CA ASN A 179 22.80 6.37 -14.92
C ASN A 179 21.44 6.51 -14.22
N ILE A 180 20.36 6.47 -15.00
CA ILE A 180 18.97 6.60 -14.54
C ILE A 180 18.27 5.25 -14.70
N PHE A 181 17.51 4.86 -13.69
CA PHE A 181 16.75 3.61 -13.70
C PHE A 181 15.39 3.77 -14.41
N PRO A 182 14.85 2.72 -15.06
CA PRO A 182 13.46 2.72 -15.49
C PRO A 182 12.51 2.94 -14.29
N SER A 183 11.45 3.70 -14.52
CA SER A 183 10.49 4.20 -13.53
C SER A 183 11.04 5.22 -12.52
N GLU A 184 12.24 5.77 -12.72
CA GLU A 184 12.79 6.82 -11.86
C GLU A 184 12.10 8.18 -12.11
N ARG A 185 11.60 8.82 -11.04
CA ARG A 185 10.91 10.11 -11.09
C ARG A 185 11.88 11.26 -11.35
N VAL A 186 11.70 11.92 -12.50
CA VAL A 186 12.48 13.09 -12.95
C VAL A 186 11.70 14.38 -12.66
N ARG A 187 12.31 15.35 -11.97
CA ARG A 187 11.69 16.65 -11.65
C ARG A 187 12.45 17.81 -12.26
N LEU A 188 11.77 18.78 -12.87
CA LEU A 188 12.42 19.94 -13.49
C LEU A 188 13.03 20.87 -12.42
N VAL A 189 14.19 21.47 -12.71
CA VAL A 189 14.91 22.35 -11.77
C VAL A 189 15.29 23.67 -12.43
N VAL A 190 15.13 24.76 -11.67
CA VAL A 190 15.72 26.07 -11.98
C VAL A 190 16.62 26.52 -10.82
N LYS A 191 17.64 27.32 -11.13
CA LYS A 191 18.63 27.80 -10.14
C LYS A 191 18.21 29.15 -9.55
N SER A 192 18.25 29.29 -8.22
CA SER A 192 18.03 30.55 -7.52
C SER A 192 19.16 31.56 -7.75
N ASN A 193 18.84 32.84 -7.87
CA ASN A 193 19.84 33.93 -7.86
C ASN A 193 20.45 34.19 -6.46
N GLY A 194 19.95 33.53 -5.41
CA GLY A 194 20.36 33.75 -4.02
C GLY A 194 19.59 34.86 -3.31
N ASP A 195 18.49 35.33 -3.91
CA ASP A 195 17.59 36.30 -3.29
C ASP A 195 16.66 35.62 -2.29
N VAL A 196 16.40 36.28 -1.16
CA VAL A 196 15.47 35.81 -0.13
C VAL A 196 14.11 36.50 -0.36
N PRO A 197 13.08 35.78 -0.85
CA PRO A 197 11.78 36.38 -1.11
C PRO A 197 11.04 36.73 0.19
N THR A 198 10.06 37.62 0.06
CA THR A 198 9.03 37.88 1.09
C THR A 198 7.72 37.18 0.73
N GLU A 199 6.80 37.03 1.68
CA GLU A 199 5.49 36.44 1.41
C GLU A 199 4.73 37.22 0.32
N GLY A 200 4.27 36.52 -0.71
CA GLY A 200 3.64 37.13 -1.88
C GLY A 200 4.58 37.95 -2.77
N GLY A 201 5.89 37.93 -2.49
CA GLY A 201 6.92 38.63 -3.25
C GLY A 201 7.45 37.82 -4.44
N ASP A 202 8.47 38.37 -5.08
CA ASP A 202 9.14 37.76 -6.24
C ASP A 202 10.39 36.97 -5.80
N LEU A 203 10.58 35.80 -6.40
CA LEU A 203 11.78 34.96 -6.29
C LEU A 203 12.53 35.02 -7.62
N ASN A 204 13.73 35.60 -7.62
CA ASN A 204 14.54 35.73 -8.83
C ASN A 204 15.36 34.46 -9.10
N LEU A 205 15.46 34.12 -10.38
CA LEU A 205 16.17 32.96 -10.90
C LEU A 205 17.46 33.42 -11.59
N GLN A 206 18.45 32.53 -11.69
CA GLN A 206 19.65 32.81 -12.48
C GLN A 206 19.28 33.03 -13.96
N PRO A 207 19.80 34.07 -14.64
CA PRO A 207 19.58 34.27 -16.08
C PRO A 207 20.10 33.12 -16.96
N THR A 208 21.02 32.31 -16.43
CA THR A 208 21.60 31.12 -17.09
C THR A 208 20.82 29.83 -16.83
N SER A 209 19.76 29.87 -16.01
CA SER A 209 18.86 28.74 -15.79
C SER A 209 17.52 29.04 -16.47
N PRO A 210 17.15 28.32 -17.53
CA PRO A 210 15.95 28.63 -18.30
C PRO A 210 14.69 28.40 -17.46
N ALA A 211 14.08 29.50 -17.02
CA ALA A 211 12.84 29.46 -16.24
C ALA A 211 11.69 28.82 -17.03
N ASP A 212 11.77 28.80 -18.36
CA ASP A 212 10.71 28.34 -19.25
C ASP A 212 10.42 26.83 -19.20
N ALA A 213 11.28 26.06 -18.52
CA ALA A 213 11.00 24.69 -18.09
C ALA A 213 9.80 24.60 -17.10
N PHE A 214 9.64 25.59 -16.22
CA PHE A 214 8.54 25.62 -15.25
C PHE A 214 7.23 26.05 -15.91
N PRO A 215 6.04 25.62 -15.42
CA PRO A 215 4.75 26.07 -15.97
C PRO A 215 4.61 27.58 -15.89
N LEU A 216 3.87 28.19 -16.82
CA LEU A 216 3.74 29.65 -16.87
C LEU A 216 3.10 30.24 -15.60
N ARG A 217 2.19 29.49 -14.96
CA ARG A 217 1.43 29.95 -13.79
C ARG A 217 1.30 28.85 -12.75
N HIS A 218 1.08 29.23 -11.50
CA HIS A 218 0.61 28.34 -10.43
C HIS A 218 1.42 27.05 -10.21
N GLY A 219 2.73 27.09 -10.51
CA GLY A 219 3.62 25.95 -10.28
C GLY A 219 3.92 25.79 -8.79
N ARG A 220 4.02 24.52 -8.36
CA ARG A 220 4.36 24.12 -7.00
C ARG A 220 5.85 23.79 -6.93
N ILE A 221 6.57 24.40 -6.00
CA ILE A 221 8.04 24.33 -5.96
C ILE A 221 8.54 23.90 -4.57
N LEU A 222 9.59 23.09 -4.56
CA LEU A 222 10.37 22.75 -3.38
C LEU A 222 11.61 23.65 -3.35
N VAL A 223 11.79 24.34 -2.23
CA VAL A 223 12.91 25.27 -2.00
C VAL A 223 13.35 25.08 -0.56
N ASP A 224 14.63 24.74 -0.33
CA ASP A 224 15.20 24.59 1.02
C ASP A 224 14.36 23.63 1.91
N GLY A 225 14.01 22.46 1.36
CA GLY A 225 13.15 21.44 1.99
C GLY A 225 11.67 21.83 2.16
N LYS A 226 11.28 23.07 1.85
CA LYS A 226 9.96 23.65 2.13
C LYS A 226 9.16 23.83 0.83
N THR A 227 7.83 23.66 0.91
CA THR A 227 6.97 23.73 -0.28
C THR A 227 6.28 25.09 -0.42
N TYR A 228 6.42 25.67 -1.60
CA TYR A 228 5.82 26.95 -1.98
C TYR A 228 5.01 26.82 -3.28
N HIS A 229 4.20 27.82 -3.58
CA HIS A 229 3.64 28.02 -4.91
C HIS A 229 3.88 29.45 -5.38
N TYR A 230 4.02 29.65 -6.69
CA TYR A 230 4.12 30.96 -7.31
C TYR A 230 2.91 31.26 -8.18
N LYS A 231 2.57 32.53 -8.36
CA LYS A 231 1.43 32.97 -9.18
C LYS A 231 1.74 32.91 -10.67
N LEU A 232 2.83 33.55 -11.10
CA LEU A 232 3.19 33.72 -12.51
C LEU A 232 4.72 33.70 -12.68
N ARG A 233 5.18 32.99 -13.72
CA ARG A 233 6.58 32.95 -14.19
C ARG A 233 6.81 34.05 -15.22
N GLU A 234 7.77 34.94 -14.98
CA GLU A 234 8.18 36.00 -15.90
C GLU A 234 9.69 35.90 -16.17
N ALA A 235 10.10 35.52 -17.39
CA ALA A 235 11.49 35.49 -17.90
C ALA A 235 12.57 34.84 -16.98
N SER A 236 12.99 35.52 -15.90
CA SER A 236 13.96 35.03 -14.91
C SER A 236 13.49 35.25 -13.46
N LYS A 237 12.18 35.25 -13.21
CA LYS A 237 11.60 35.31 -11.86
C LYS A 237 10.26 34.57 -11.74
N LEU A 238 9.95 34.15 -10.52
CA LEU A 238 8.66 33.60 -10.11
C LEU A 238 7.98 34.62 -9.20
N THR A 239 6.80 35.10 -9.57
CA THR A 239 6.08 36.18 -8.86
C THR A 239 5.03 35.63 -7.92
N GLY A 240 4.74 36.34 -6.82
CA GLY A 240 3.69 35.96 -5.89
C GLY A 240 3.96 34.65 -5.16
N VAL A 241 5.18 34.46 -4.64
CA VAL A 241 5.60 33.24 -3.96
C VAL A 241 5.06 33.20 -2.53
N VAL A 242 4.33 32.14 -2.19
CA VAL A 242 3.69 31.93 -0.89
C VAL A 242 3.82 30.48 -0.43
N ARG A 243 3.73 30.24 0.88
CA ARG A 243 3.78 28.89 1.47
C ARG A 243 2.60 28.04 0.97
N ALA A 244 2.86 26.81 0.52
CA ALA A 244 1.82 25.94 -0.03
C ALA A 244 1.00 25.20 1.05
N ASP A 245 1.50 25.14 2.27
CA ASP A 245 0.90 24.49 3.44
C ASP A 245 0.10 25.46 4.34
N ASN A 246 -0.04 26.73 3.92
CA ASN A 246 -0.79 27.76 4.65
C ASN A 246 -0.32 27.98 6.11
N GLN A 247 0.97 27.71 6.36
CA GLN A 247 1.69 28.00 7.59
C GLN A 247 2.27 29.42 7.57
N PHE A 248 2.78 29.90 8.72
CA PHE A 248 3.48 31.18 8.80
C PHE A 248 4.63 31.29 7.78
N TRP A 249 4.84 32.49 7.24
CA TRP A 249 5.94 32.73 6.30
C TRP A 249 7.31 32.58 6.96
N GLU A 250 7.98 31.49 6.62
CA GLU A 250 9.41 31.33 6.77
C GLU A 250 10.08 31.62 5.42
N ALA A 251 10.90 32.67 5.39
CA ALA A 251 11.67 33.00 4.21
C ALA A 251 12.69 31.86 3.92
N PRO A 252 12.74 31.31 2.69
CA PRO A 252 13.65 30.21 2.36
C PRO A 252 15.11 30.70 2.39
N VAL A 253 16.02 29.87 2.91
CA VAL A 253 17.44 30.22 2.97
C VAL A 253 18.08 29.86 1.63
N LEU A 254 18.30 30.87 0.80
CA LEU A 254 18.75 30.71 -0.58
C LEU A 254 20.18 31.21 -0.76
N VAL A 255 21.05 30.33 -1.26
CA VAL A 255 22.37 30.69 -1.78
C VAL A 255 22.25 30.84 -3.30
N ASN A 256 23.09 31.67 -3.90
CA ASN A 256 23.13 31.77 -5.37
C ASN A 256 23.55 30.41 -5.96
N GLY A 257 22.69 29.84 -6.81
CA GLY A 257 22.83 28.49 -7.35
C GLY A 257 22.08 27.39 -6.60
N SER A 258 21.36 27.71 -5.51
CA SER A 258 20.46 26.75 -4.83
C SER A 258 19.37 26.24 -5.79
N ASP A 259 19.03 24.96 -5.67
CA ASP A 259 18.01 24.31 -6.48
C ASP A 259 16.59 24.72 -6.04
N ILE A 260 15.78 25.07 -7.03
CA ILE A 260 14.33 25.22 -6.93
C ILE A 260 13.76 24.09 -7.80
N VAL A 261 13.11 23.11 -7.18
CA VAL A 261 12.62 21.90 -7.85
C VAL A 261 11.11 22.03 -8.08
N LEU A 262 10.64 21.78 -9.30
CA LEU A 262 9.21 21.67 -9.59
C LEU A 262 8.68 20.36 -8.97
N LEU A 263 7.66 20.47 -8.12
CA LEU A 263 6.99 19.30 -7.55
C LEU A 263 5.89 18.80 -8.48
N ASP A 264 5.58 17.51 -8.35
CA ASP A 264 4.63 16.82 -9.21
C ASP A 264 3.21 17.36 -9.02
N PHE A 265 2.55 17.67 -10.15
CA PHE A 265 1.16 18.11 -10.17
C PHE A 265 0.48 17.77 -11.49
N LEU A 266 -0.84 17.82 -11.48
CA LEU A 266 -1.71 17.57 -12.61
C LEU A 266 -2.40 18.88 -12.99
N GLU A 267 -2.12 19.41 -14.17
CA GLU A 267 -2.91 20.49 -14.74
C GLU A 267 -4.17 19.87 -15.38
N LEU A 268 -5.32 20.06 -14.75
CA LEU A 268 -6.62 19.79 -15.35
C LEU A 268 -7.10 21.04 -16.06
N ARG A 269 -7.52 20.89 -17.33
CA ARG A 269 -8.26 21.91 -18.05
C ARG A 269 -9.68 21.45 -18.28
N SER A 270 -10.67 22.28 -17.95
CA SER A 270 -12.05 22.03 -18.34
C SER A 270 -12.60 23.21 -19.13
N VAL A 271 -13.18 22.91 -20.30
CA VAL A 271 -13.77 23.91 -21.18
C VAL A 271 -15.27 23.73 -21.22
N GLY A 272 -16.01 24.63 -20.57
CA GLY A 272 -17.46 24.69 -20.64
C GLY A 272 -17.90 25.47 -21.88
N THR A 273 -18.91 24.97 -22.59
CA THR A 273 -19.43 25.54 -23.84
C THR A 273 -20.95 25.59 -23.85
N VAL A 274 -21.50 26.77 -24.14
CA VAL A 274 -22.94 27.04 -24.15
C VAL A 274 -23.39 27.50 -25.54
N GLY A 275 -24.32 26.76 -26.14
CA GLY A 275 -24.85 26.99 -27.48
C GLY A 275 -24.15 26.19 -28.58
N SER A 276 -24.56 26.39 -29.83
CA SER A 276 -24.05 25.65 -31.00
C SER A 276 -23.93 26.58 -32.22
N GLY A 277 -22.80 26.53 -32.93
CA GLY A 277 -22.52 27.41 -34.07
C GLY A 277 -22.23 28.86 -33.63
N LEU A 278 -22.61 29.84 -34.45
CA LEU A 278 -22.68 31.25 -34.02
C LEU A 278 -24.08 31.49 -33.41
N PRO A 279 -24.25 31.75 -32.09
CA PRO A 279 -23.25 32.17 -31.10
C PRO A 279 -23.08 31.16 -29.95
N ALA A 280 -22.10 30.26 -30.06
CA ALA A 280 -21.57 29.50 -28.94
C ALA A 280 -20.58 30.37 -28.13
N VAL A 281 -20.59 30.20 -26.81
CA VAL A 281 -19.63 30.83 -25.90
C VAL A 281 -18.93 29.72 -25.11
N SER A 282 -17.60 29.77 -25.07
CA SER A 282 -16.76 28.82 -24.33
C SER A 282 -15.91 29.55 -23.28
N GLN A 283 -15.65 28.90 -22.15
CA GLN A 283 -14.75 29.36 -21.10
C GLN A 283 -13.88 28.18 -20.66
N GLU A 284 -12.56 28.38 -20.56
CA GLU A 284 -11.62 27.43 -19.97
C GLU A 284 -11.41 27.78 -18.49
N VAL A 285 -11.32 26.76 -17.65
CA VAL A 285 -10.84 26.91 -16.26
C VAL A 285 -9.75 25.86 -16.04
N VAL A 286 -8.60 26.33 -15.54
CA VAL A 286 -7.40 25.53 -15.32
C VAL A 286 -7.20 25.31 -13.83
N TYR A 287 -6.95 24.05 -13.44
CA TYR A 287 -6.75 23.63 -12.06
C TYR A 287 -5.41 22.88 -11.96
N ASN A 288 -4.46 23.45 -11.23
CA ASN A 288 -3.24 22.74 -10.86
C ASN A 288 -3.53 21.91 -9.61
N ILE A 289 -3.98 20.67 -9.83
CA ILE A 289 -4.26 19.69 -8.79
C ILE A 289 -2.91 19.10 -8.38
N PRO A 290 -2.40 19.33 -7.16
CA PRO A 290 -1.15 18.70 -6.75
C PRO A 290 -1.34 17.18 -6.76
N VAL A 291 -0.39 16.45 -7.33
CA VAL A 291 -0.48 14.99 -7.41
C VAL A 291 0.00 14.47 -6.07
N TYR A 292 -0.95 14.33 -5.16
CA TYR A 292 -0.82 13.47 -4.00
C TYR A 292 -0.98 12.04 -4.49
N GLY A 293 0.08 11.51 -5.09
CA GLY A 293 0.20 10.07 -5.21
C GLY A 293 0.23 9.45 -3.81
N ASP A 294 0.08 8.13 -3.76
CA ASP A 294 0.81 7.36 -2.77
C ASP A 294 2.31 7.59 -3.11
N ASP A 295 2.90 8.71 -2.68
CA ASP A 295 4.28 9.11 -3.01
C ASP A 295 5.23 8.30 -2.11
N HIS A 296 5.16 6.98 -2.24
CA HIS A 296 6.02 6.05 -1.55
C HIS A 296 7.41 6.06 -2.19
N GLU A 297 8.44 6.05 -1.35
CA GLU A 297 9.75 5.57 -1.77
C GLU A 297 9.77 4.07 -1.50
N GLU A 298 10.00 3.27 -2.54
CA GLU A 298 10.12 1.81 -2.44
C GLU A 298 11.55 1.38 -2.73
N PHE A 299 12.12 0.60 -1.80
CA PHE A 299 13.35 -0.16 -1.95
C PHE A 299 13.00 -1.65 -1.91
N TYR A 300 13.65 -2.45 -2.76
CA TYR A 300 13.53 -3.90 -2.69
C TYR A 300 14.89 -4.55 -2.95
N ASP A 301 15.11 -5.70 -2.34
CA ASP A 301 16.36 -6.46 -2.42
C ASP A 301 16.05 -7.95 -2.60
N ARG A 302 16.73 -8.58 -3.57
CA ARG A 302 16.67 -10.03 -3.85
C ARG A 302 17.88 -10.77 -3.28
N PHE A 303 18.71 -10.06 -2.50
CA PHE A 303 19.95 -10.54 -1.93
C PHE A 303 20.91 -11.10 -2.98
N ASP A 304 20.98 -10.43 -4.14
CA ASP A 304 22.02 -10.69 -5.15
C ASP A 304 23.43 -10.35 -4.61
N ASP A 305 23.51 -9.43 -3.64
CA ASP A 305 24.67 -9.19 -2.80
C ASP A 305 24.25 -8.69 -1.39
N LYS A 306 25.21 -8.25 -0.57
CA LYS A 306 24.97 -7.73 0.81
C LYS A 306 25.25 -6.23 0.96
N SER A 307 25.35 -5.47 -0.13
CA SER A 307 25.79 -4.06 -0.09
C SER A 307 24.90 -3.14 0.73
N HIS A 308 23.62 -3.51 0.92
CA HIS A 308 22.63 -2.78 1.71
C HIS A 308 22.53 -3.20 3.18
N TRP A 309 23.36 -4.15 3.63
CA TRP A 309 23.17 -4.85 4.91
C TRP A 309 24.42 -4.86 5.79
N GLU A 310 24.26 -4.40 7.03
CA GLU A 310 25.32 -4.36 8.04
C GLU A 310 25.10 -5.43 9.10
N GLU A 311 26.10 -6.30 9.28
CA GLU A 311 26.10 -7.27 10.39
C GLU A 311 26.16 -6.54 11.73
N THR A 312 25.20 -6.83 12.62
CA THR A 312 25.35 -6.40 14.00
C THR A 312 26.42 -7.30 14.63
N SER A 313 27.65 -6.80 14.70
CA SER A 313 28.90 -7.60 14.86
C SER A 313 29.08 -8.42 16.15
N THR A 314 28.00 -8.58 16.92
CA THR A 314 27.90 -9.38 18.14
C THR A 314 26.80 -10.44 18.10
N GLN A 315 25.99 -10.51 17.03
CA GLN A 315 24.77 -11.33 16.95
C GLN A 315 24.74 -12.18 15.67
N GLY A 316 25.65 -13.16 15.54
CA GLY A 316 25.66 -14.12 14.42
C GLY A 316 26.29 -13.58 13.12
N SER A 317 26.00 -14.24 12.00
CA SER A 317 26.48 -13.85 10.67
C SER A 317 25.58 -14.40 9.55
N HIS A 318 25.64 -13.75 8.39
CA HIS A 318 24.85 -14.11 7.21
C HIS A 318 25.72 -14.19 5.94
N GLY A 319 25.28 -15.00 4.98
CA GLY A 319 25.94 -15.22 3.68
C GLY A 319 24.96 -15.09 2.52
N ILE A 320 25.47 -15.02 1.29
CA ILE A 320 24.63 -15.22 0.09
C ILE A 320 24.79 -16.66 -0.36
N GLU A 321 23.68 -17.39 -0.43
CA GLU A 321 23.61 -18.77 -0.92
C GLU A 321 22.68 -18.83 -2.13
N SER A 322 22.89 -19.81 -3.03
CA SER A 322 21.92 -20.09 -4.10
C SER A 322 20.96 -21.19 -3.68
N VAL A 323 19.66 -20.87 -3.63
CA VAL A 323 18.57 -21.78 -3.30
C VAL A 323 17.54 -21.75 -4.42
N ASP A 324 17.19 -22.93 -4.96
CA ASP A 324 16.21 -23.14 -6.04
C ASP A 324 16.46 -22.27 -7.30
N GLY A 325 17.73 -21.92 -7.55
CA GLY A 325 18.17 -21.14 -8.73
C GLY A 325 18.11 -19.61 -8.57
N GLY A 326 17.69 -19.10 -7.41
CA GLY A 326 17.84 -17.70 -7.00
C GLY A 326 18.93 -17.54 -5.92
N ASN A 327 19.34 -16.31 -5.65
CA ASN A 327 20.14 -15.98 -4.48
C ASN A 327 19.22 -15.81 -3.25
N VAL A 328 19.76 -15.99 -2.04
CA VAL A 328 19.07 -15.73 -0.76
C VAL A 328 20.09 -15.24 0.28
N LEU A 329 19.63 -14.47 1.26
CA LEU A 329 20.41 -14.15 2.45
C LEU A 329 20.28 -15.29 3.48
N LYS A 330 21.29 -16.15 3.48
CA LYS A 330 21.41 -17.32 4.37
C LYS A 330 21.90 -16.91 5.77
N VAL A 331 21.40 -17.55 6.81
CA VAL A 331 21.99 -17.46 8.15
C VAL A 331 23.16 -18.44 8.25
N ASP A 332 24.38 -17.93 8.43
CA ASP A 332 25.60 -18.74 8.49
C ASP A 332 25.93 -19.19 9.93
N SER A 333 25.63 -18.34 10.94
CA SER A 333 25.87 -18.65 12.35
C SER A 333 24.97 -17.84 13.30
N THR A 334 24.82 -18.32 14.53
CA THR A 334 24.16 -17.58 15.62
C THR A 334 25.15 -17.27 16.74
N ALA A 335 25.03 -16.10 17.38
CA ALA A 335 25.68 -15.85 18.65
C ALA A 335 24.84 -16.41 19.82
N ALA A 336 25.50 -17.08 20.76
CA ALA A 336 24.91 -17.39 22.05
C ALA A 336 25.01 -16.17 22.96
N VAL A 337 23.88 -15.52 23.21
CA VAL A 337 23.66 -14.69 24.40
C VAL A 337 23.18 -15.66 25.49
N ASN A 338 23.65 -15.52 26.74
CA ASN A 338 23.22 -16.31 27.91
C ASN A 338 22.87 -17.81 27.62
N THR A 339 21.59 -18.20 27.68
CA THR A 339 21.05 -19.53 27.34
C THR A 339 20.38 -19.55 25.95
N GLU A 340 20.11 -18.38 25.39
CA GLU A 340 19.42 -18.16 24.13
C GLU A 340 20.41 -18.19 22.94
N SER A 341 19.92 -18.12 21.70
CA SER A 341 20.78 -18.02 20.52
C SER A 341 20.08 -17.21 19.43
N LYS A 342 20.82 -16.27 18.81
CA LYS A 342 20.27 -15.25 17.89
C LYS A 342 21.23 -14.98 16.73
N SER A 343 20.67 -14.70 15.55
CA SER A 343 21.35 -13.97 14.48
C SER A 343 20.57 -12.70 14.13
N GLN A 344 21.25 -11.57 13.89
CA GLN A 344 20.62 -10.29 13.49
C GLN A 344 21.50 -9.46 12.55
N ILE A 345 20.92 -9.04 11.45
CA ILE A 345 21.52 -8.15 10.45
C ILE A 345 20.63 -6.92 10.26
N ALA A 346 21.25 -5.76 10.15
CA ALA A 346 20.57 -4.49 9.98
C ALA A 346 20.56 -4.09 8.49
N LEU A 347 19.48 -3.46 8.05
CA LEU A 347 19.51 -2.66 6.83
C LEU A 347 20.36 -1.42 7.11
N ALA A 348 21.08 -0.92 6.10
CA ALA A 348 21.72 0.39 6.11
C ALA A 348 20.90 1.38 5.25
N PRO A 349 19.90 2.09 5.81
CA PRO A 349 19.02 3.02 5.08
C PRO A 349 19.76 4.00 4.16
N SER A 350 20.92 4.51 4.59
CA SER A 350 21.78 5.41 3.80
C SER A 350 22.31 4.84 2.48
N THR A 351 22.19 3.52 2.25
CA THR A 351 22.53 2.85 0.99
C THR A 351 21.32 2.63 0.07
N THR A 352 20.11 2.88 0.57
CA THR A 352 18.84 2.64 -0.16
C THR A 352 18.32 3.91 -0.81
N ASN A 353 17.38 3.78 -1.74
CA ASN A 353 16.65 4.89 -2.34
C ASN A 353 15.47 5.39 -1.47
N VAL A 354 15.38 4.98 -0.21
CA VAL A 354 14.30 5.32 0.74
C VAL A 354 14.85 6.20 1.86
N ASP A 355 14.38 7.45 1.94
CA ASP A 355 14.81 8.40 2.96
C ASP A 355 13.82 8.43 4.14
N LEU A 356 14.10 7.56 5.12
CA LEU A 356 13.34 7.48 6.37
C LEU A 356 13.37 8.79 7.17
N ALA A 357 14.47 9.57 7.09
CA ALA A 357 14.60 10.82 7.82
C ALA A 357 13.71 11.92 7.22
N ARG A 358 13.65 12.00 5.88
CA ARG A 358 12.68 12.81 5.14
C ARG A 358 11.24 12.40 5.43
N ALA A 359 10.94 11.10 5.43
CA ALA A 359 9.59 10.61 5.73
C ALA A 359 9.13 11.03 7.14
N TYR A 360 10.01 10.86 8.13
CA TYR A 360 9.82 11.34 9.51
C TYR A 360 9.57 12.85 9.59
N GLN A 361 10.38 13.66 8.89
CA GLN A 361 10.23 15.12 8.88
C GLN A 361 8.94 15.58 8.17
N ALA A 362 8.60 14.97 7.03
CA ALA A 362 7.41 15.32 6.24
C ALA A 362 6.09 15.06 7.00
N ALA A 363 6.09 14.11 7.92
CA ALA A 363 4.97 13.81 8.82
C ALA A 363 4.93 14.67 10.09
N GLY A 364 5.86 15.61 10.27
CA GLY A 364 5.93 16.45 11.47
C GLY A 364 6.38 15.64 12.68
N ASP A 365 7.58 15.06 12.57
CA ASP A 365 8.25 14.22 13.56
C ASP A 365 7.58 12.85 13.81
N PHE A 366 7.02 12.17 12.81
CA PHE A 366 6.43 10.81 12.97
C PHE A 366 6.90 9.87 11.85
N LEU A 367 7.39 8.67 12.18
CA LEU A 367 7.90 7.75 11.16
C LEU A 367 6.96 6.56 10.92
N SER A 368 6.40 6.49 9.72
CA SER A 368 5.54 5.41 9.25
C SER A 368 6.10 4.74 7.99
N TYR A 369 6.10 3.41 7.95
CA TYR A 369 6.56 2.60 6.82
C TYR A 369 5.93 1.20 6.82
N ASP A 370 5.96 0.58 5.64
CA ASP A 370 5.65 -0.80 5.36
C ASP A 370 6.96 -1.54 5.06
N THR A 371 7.18 -2.73 5.62
CA THR A 371 8.34 -3.58 5.25
C THR A 371 7.97 -5.05 5.24
N GLN A 372 8.51 -5.80 4.28
CA GLN A 372 8.24 -7.21 4.05
C GLN A 372 9.51 -8.02 3.78
N VAL A 373 9.45 -9.32 4.00
CA VAL A 373 10.49 -10.27 3.62
C VAL A 373 9.87 -11.65 3.39
N LYS A 374 10.44 -12.46 2.50
CA LYS A 374 10.17 -13.89 2.43
C LYS A 374 11.11 -14.66 3.35
N ILE A 375 10.56 -15.65 4.05
CA ILE A 375 11.28 -16.47 5.03
C ILE A 375 11.21 -17.90 4.52
N GLY A 376 12.37 -18.54 4.35
CA GLY A 376 12.45 -19.90 3.84
C GLY A 376 13.50 -20.74 4.55
N PHE A 377 13.53 -22.02 4.17
CA PHE A 377 14.34 -23.04 4.83
C PHE A 377 15.08 -23.90 3.82
N SER A 378 16.34 -24.21 4.12
CA SER A 378 17.24 -25.07 3.34
C SER A 378 18.27 -25.74 4.27
N PRO A 379 18.48 -27.08 4.21
CA PRO A 379 17.85 -28.01 3.27
C PRO A 379 16.38 -28.30 3.63
N ASP A 380 16.05 -28.37 4.92
CA ASP A 380 14.75 -28.75 5.46
C ASP A 380 14.25 -27.70 6.48
N ILE A 381 12.94 -27.69 6.72
CA ILE A 381 12.32 -26.90 7.80
C ILE A 381 12.69 -27.55 9.14
N PRO A 382 13.32 -26.82 10.09
CA PRO A 382 13.70 -27.36 11.39
C PRO A 382 12.48 -27.54 12.31
N ASP A 383 12.61 -28.44 13.29
CA ASP A 383 11.55 -28.70 14.27
C ASP A 383 11.14 -27.45 15.05
N HIS A 384 12.12 -26.61 15.40
CA HIS A 384 11.92 -25.36 16.13
C HIS A 384 12.69 -24.20 15.52
N TYR A 385 12.05 -23.03 15.42
CA TYR A 385 12.68 -21.81 14.91
C TYR A 385 11.85 -20.57 15.28
N MET A 386 12.49 -19.40 15.18
CA MET A 386 11.82 -18.11 15.15
C MET A 386 12.58 -17.20 14.20
N ALA A 387 11.92 -16.62 13.19
CA ALA A 387 12.57 -15.78 12.18
C ALA A 387 11.64 -14.68 11.65
N GLY A 388 12.19 -13.52 11.30
CA GLY A 388 11.42 -12.43 10.70
C GLY A 388 12.10 -11.06 10.75
N ILE A 389 11.28 -10.02 10.92
CA ILE A 389 11.66 -8.61 10.74
C ILE A 389 11.82 -7.94 12.10
N SER A 390 12.94 -7.26 12.30
CA SER A 390 13.17 -6.29 13.37
C SER A 390 12.89 -4.87 12.87
N PHE A 391 12.20 -4.06 13.65
CA PHE A 391 11.81 -2.70 13.30
C PHE A 391 11.80 -1.81 14.55
N ARG A 392 11.87 -0.48 14.41
CA ARG A 392 12.29 0.42 15.51
C ARG A 392 13.64 0.03 16.10
N LEU A 393 14.53 -0.49 15.25
CA LEU A 393 15.85 -0.92 15.66
C LEU A 393 16.68 0.29 16.12
N ASN A 394 17.60 0.03 17.05
CA ASN A 394 18.49 1.05 17.57
C ASN A 394 19.88 0.46 17.75
N GLY A 395 20.78 0.71 16.79
CA GLY A 395 22.13 0.14 16.77
C GLY A 395 23.04 0.52 17.94
N THR A 396 22.64 1.49 18.78
CA THR A 396 23.38 1.84 20.01
C THR A 396 22.92 1.01 21.22
N THR A 397 21.63 0.72 21.35
CA THR A 397 21.05 0.06 22.54
C THR A 397 20.63 -1.39 22.30
N GLY A 398 20.47 -1.81 21.04
CA GLY A 398 19.86 -3.09 20.68
C GLY A 398 18.35 -3.14 20.87
N ASN A 399 17.71 -2.11 21.44
CA ASN A 399 16.26 -2.06 21.62
C ASN A 399 15.54 -2.10 20.26
N HIS A 400 14.50 -2.90 20.13
CA HIS A 400 13.65 -2.97 18.93
C HIS A 400 12.31 -3.66 19.19
N LEU A 401 11.39 -3.49 18.24
CA LEU A 401 10.24 -4.37 18.05
C LEU A 401 10.60 -5.45 17.03
N GLY A 402 9.92 -6.58 17.09
CA GLY A 402 10.09 -7.65 16.11
C GLY A 402 8.78 -8.35 15.81
N VAL A 403 8.68 -8.86 14.59
CA VAL A 403 7.63 -9.78 14.17
C VAL A 403 8.26 -11.01 13.55
N SER A 404 7.80 -12.19 13.94
CA SER A 404 8.42 -13.46 13.53
C SER A 404 7.37 -14.51 13.19
N LEU A 405 7.67 -15.33 12.18
CA LEU A 405 7.18 -16.70 12.14
C LEU A 405 7.92 -17.49 13.22
N GLN A 406 7.19 -18.24 14.03
CA GLN A 406 7.76 -19.06 15.10
C GLN A 406 7.12 -20.45 15.18
N LYS A 407 7.92 -21.38 15.67
CA LYS A 407 7.56 -22.75 16.04
C LYS A 407 8.41 -23.11 17.26
N PRO A 408 8.03 -22.67 18.47
CA PRO A 408 8.80 -22.93 19.68
C PRO A 408 8.66 -24.39 20.12
N ASP A 409 9.48 -24.81 21.07
CA ASP A 409 9.32 -26.09 21.76
C ASP A 409 8.25 -26.00 22.89
N PHE A 410 8.31 -26.92 23.86
CA PHE A 410 7.40 -27.00 24.99
C PHE A 410 8.19 -27.33 26.26
N HIS A 411 8.28 -26.36 27.19
CA HIS A 411 8.99 -26.55 28.46
C HIS A 411 8.20 -26.11 29.68
N PHE A 412 8.22 -27.00 30.69
CA PHE A 412 7.74 -26.73 32.04
C PHE A 412 8.80 -26.08 32.96
N SER A 413 10.05 -25.85 32.49
CA SER A 413 11.11 -25.26 33.33
C SER A 413 12.26 -24.60 32.55
N HIS A 414 12.56 -23.35 32.92
CA HIS A 414 13.57 -22.40 32.43
C HIS A 414 15.06 -22.83 32.50
N THR A 415 15.41 -24.11 32.34
CA THR A 415 16.82 -24.55 32.33
C THR A 415 17.05 -25.57 31.23
N GLY A 416 17.48 -25.07 30.06
CA GLY A 416 17.90 -25.90 28.93
C GLY A 416 16.82 -26.12 27.87
N ALA A 417 16.14 -25.05 27.43
CA ALA A 417 15.29 -25.07 26.24
C ALA A 417 16.05 -25.70 25.07
N GLN A 418 15.40 -26.61 24.34
CA GLN A 418 16.04 -27.33 23.23
C GLN A 418 16.14 -26.43 22.01
N ASP A 419 15.15 -25.55 21.84
CA ASP A 419 15.10 -24.56 20.77
C ASP A 419 16.04 -23.36 20.98
N ARG A 420 16.37 -22.96 22.23
CA ARG A 420 17.06 -21.71 22.59
C ARG A 420 16.39 -20.42 22.10
N ILE A 421 15.07 -20.45 21.95
CA ILE A 421 14.26 -19.25 21.75
C ILE A 421 14.01 -18.63 23.15
N PRO A 422 14.03 -17.30 23.32
CA PRO A 422 13.73 -16.70 24.62
C PRO A 422 12.30 -17.01 25.08
N ASP A 423 12.14 -17.70 26.22
CA ASP A 423 10.83 -18.12 26.77
C ASP A 423 9.80 -16.96 26.84
N THR A 424 10.26 -15.73 27.14
CA THR A 424 9.38 -14.55 27.26
C THR A 424 8.86 -14.01 25.92
N LEU A 425 9.36 -14.53 24.79
CA LEU A 425 8.81 -14.33 23.45
C LEU A 425 7.70 -15.35 23.13
N VAL A 426 7.56 -16.42 23.92
CA VAL A 426 6.59 -17.50 23.69
C VAL A 426 5.41 -17.36 24.68
N PRO A 427 4.25 -16.82 24.27
CA PRO A 427 3.05 -16.91 25.10
C PRO A 427 2.67 -18.38 25.30
N ASN A 428 2.17 -18.76 26.48
CA ASN A 428 1.79 -20.16 26.79
C ASN A 428 0.83 -20.80 25.77
N ALA A 429 0.01 -19.98 25.12
CA ALA A 429 -0.88 -20.46 24.07
C ALA A 429 -0.15 -20.92 22.79
N MET A 430 1.09 -20.49 22.58
CA MET A 430 1.94 -20.76 21.42
C MET A 430 2.95 -21.90 21.63
N GLU A 431 3.05 -22.50 22.82
CA GLU A 431 3.91 -23.65 23.09
C GLU A 431 3.61 -24.80 22.09
N ASN A 432 4.62 -25.33 21.41
CA ASN A 432 4.49 -26.27 20.27
C ASN A 432 3.51 -25.83 19.15
N GLN A 433 3.17 -24.55 19.01
CA GLN A 433 2.29 -24.04 17.94
C GLN A 433 3.08 -23.24 16.91
N PHE A 434 2.91 -23.60 15.64
CA PHE A 434 3.33 -22.73 14.54
C PHE A 434 2.44 -21.48 14.46
N GLY A 435 3.06 -20.32 14.24
CA GLY A 435 2.33 -19.11 13.91
C GLY A 435 3.18 -17.84 13.92
N ILE A 436 2.53 -16.69 14.13
CA ILE A 436 3.15 -15.37 14.12
C ILE A 436 3.15 -14.79 15.53
N VAL A 437 4.26 -14.17 15.94
CA VAL A 437 4.38 -13.39 17.17
C VAL A 437 4.91 -11.98 16.89
N LEU A 438 4.29 -10.99 17.52
CA LEU A 438 4.78 -9.62 17.64
C LEU A 438 5.36 -9.44 19.05
N TRP A 439 6.54 -8.84 19.16
CA TRP A 439 7.32 -8.77 20.39
C TRP A 439 8.26 -7.56 20.46
N ARG A 440 8.97 -7.41 21.58
CA ARG A 440 9.99 -6.37 21.81
C ARG A 440 11.26 -6.94 22.46
N GLU A 441 12.41 -6.34 22.17
CA GLU A 441 13.65 -6.43 22.94
C GLU A 441 13.93 -5.05 23.54
N ILE A 442 14.14 -4.99 24.84
CA ILE A 442 14.59 -3.80 25.57
C ILE A 442 15.67 -4.19 26.57
N ALA A 443 16.38 -3.22 27.15
CA ALA A 443 17.44 -3.47 28.14
C ALA A 443 17.04 -4.32 29.38
N SER A 444 15.74 -4.54 29.64
CA SER A 444 15.23 -5.44 30.68
C SER A 444 14.91 -6.86 30.21
N GLY A 445 15.13 -7.19 28.93
CA GLY A 445 14.82 -8.48 28.31
C GLY A 445 13.79 -8.37 27.17
N TRP A 446 13.26 -9.53 26.78
CA TRP A 446 12.26 -9.65 25.73
C TRP A 446 10.84 -9.80 26.29
N ASP A 447 9.83 -9.32 25.57
CA ASP A 447 8.42 -9.62 25.86
C ASP A 447 7.59 -9.80 24.58
N TRP A 448 6.68 -10.77 24.57
CA TRP A 448 5.62 -10.85 23.57
C TRP A 448 4.54 -9.76 23.77
N LEU A 449 4.00 -9.29 22.65
CA LEU A 449 2.97 -8.24 22.56
C LEU A 449 1.65 -8.80 22.00
N ALA A 450 1.70 -9.63 20.95
CA ALA A 450 0.55 -10.29 20.36
C ALA A 450 0.93 -11.58 19.60
N TYR A 451 -0.01 -12.51 19.44
CA TYR A 451 0.22 -13.75 18.70
C TYR A 451 -0.97 -14.18 17.83
N LYS A 452 -0.64 -14.94 16.78
CA LYS A 452 -1.57 -15.62 15.87
C LYS A 452 -1.14 -17.06 15.72
N LYS A 453 -2.06 -18.01 15.90
CA LYS A 453 -1.85 -19.42 15.56
C LYS A 453 -2.13 -19.64 14.08
N LEU A 454 -1.21 -20.31 13.39
CA LEU A 454 -1.40 -20.79 12.02
C LEU A 454 -1.68 -22.30 12.07
N LEU A 455 -2.85 -22.64 12.65
CA LEU A 455 -3.25 -24.02 12.94
C LEU A 455 -3.41 -24.85 11.66
N PRO A 456 -2.89 -26.10 11.57
CA PRO A 456 -3.10 -26.95 10.41
C PRO A 456 -4.59 -27.21 10.12
N MET A 457 -4.99 -26.98 8.87
CA MET A 457 -6.35 -27.22 8.37
C MET A 457 -6.60 -28.72 8.35
N ILE A 458 -7.71 -29.17 8.92
CA ILE A 458 -8.09 -30.58 8.93
C ILE A 458 -8.81 -30.90 7.62
N LEU A 459 -8.20 -31.76 6.80
CA LEU A 459 -8.71 -32.16 5.48
C LEU A 459 -9.62 -33.38 5.61
N PHE A 460 -9.24 -34.27 6.51
CA PHE A 460 -9.97 -35.48 6.89
C PHE A 460 -9.58 -35.85 8.32
N GLN A 461 -10.53 -36.31 9.12
CA GLN A 461 -10.26 -36.94 10.41
C GLN A 461 -11.28 -38.04 10.69
N ASP A 462 -10.83 -39.09 11.36
CA ASP A 462 -11.68 -40.13 11.94
C ASP A 462 -11.06 -40.61 13.26
N ASP A 463 -11.81 -40.49 14.34
CA ASP A 463 -11.47 -40.96 15.69
C ASP A 463 -11.83 -42.45 15.89
N MET A 464 -12.33 -43.12 14.86
CA MET A 464 -12.76 -44.53 14.83
C MET A 464 -13.98 -44.83 15.70
N GLU A 465 -14.55 -43.83 16.37
CA GLU A 465 -15.77 -43.93 17.16
C GLU A 465 -17.00 -44.20 16.28
N GLY A 466 -16.98 -43.80 15.01
CA GLY A 466 -17.99 -44.18 14.03
C GLY A 466 -17.95 -45.66 13.62
N GLY A 467 -16.82 -46.34 13.85
CA GLY A 467 -16.49 -47.58 13.15
C GLY A 467 -16.24 -47.31 11.67
N ASN A 468 -16.55 -48.27 10.79
CA ASN A 468 -16.20 -48.21 9.37
C ASN A 468 -17.04 -47.23 8.51
N SER A 469 -17.73 -46.24 9.10
CA SER A 469 -18.60 -45.32 8.35
C SER A 469 -17.85 -44.46 7.31
N ALA A 470 -16.57 -44.14 7.57
CA ALA A 470 -15.71 -43.42 6.62
C ALA A 470 -14.80 -44.36 5.79
N TRP A 471 -14.94 -45.68 5.93
CA TRP A 471 -13.98 -46.66 5.42
C TRP A 471 -14.63 -47.85 4.72
N GLY A 472 -14.29 -48.06 3.45
CA GLY A 472 -14.47 -49.37 2.81
C GLY A 472 -13.52 -50.40 3.43
N GLN A 473 -13.91 -51.67 3.44
CA GLN A 473 -13.07 -52.73 4.01
C GLN A 473 -13.06 -54.03 3.21
N THR A 474 -11.96 -54.78 3.32
CA THR A 474 -11.86 -56.19 2.91
C THR A 474 -11.43 -57.04 4.11
N GLY A 475 -11.90 -58.28 4.18
CA GLY A 475 -11.62 -59.17 5.31
C GLY A 475 -12.44 -58.80 6.57
N THR A 476 -11.82 -58.96 7.74
CA THR A 476 -12.47 -58.95 9.05
C THR A 476 -12.33 -57.66 9.85
N TRP A 477 -11.94 -56.56 9.18
CA TRP A 477 -11.84 -55.25 9.83
C TRP A 477 -13.14 -54.85 10.54
N GLY A 478 -13.01 -54.17 11.68
CA GLY A 478 -14.14 -53.70 12.46
C GLY A 478 -13.75 -53.13 13.82
N LYS A 479 -14.77 -52.78 14.59
CA LYS A 479 -14.66 -52.03 15.84
C LYS A 479 -14.19 -52.89 17.01
N SER A 480 -13.16 -52.43 17.71
CA SER A 480 -12.68 -52.98 18.99
C SER A 480 -12.89 -51.98 20.13
N SER A 481 -13.18 -52.46 21.34
CA SER A 481 -13.21 -51.64 22.57
C SER A 481 -11.83 -51.44 23.21
N TRP A 482 -10.76 -51.88 22.54
CA TRP A 482 -9.38 -51.54 22.91
C TRP A 482 -8.90 -50.40 22.01
N ALA A 483 -8.77 -49.22 22.59
CA ALA A 483 -8.47 -47.97 21.90
C ALA A 483 -7.34 -47.21 22.62
N TYR A 484 -6.86 -46.11 22.02
CA TYR A 484 -5.76 -45.32 22.57
C TYR A 484 -6.20 -44.46 23.77
N ASN A 485 -7.12 -43.53 23.52
CA ASN A 485 -7.63 -42.57 24.51
C ASN A 485 -9.14 -42.29 24.34
N SER A 486 -9.80 -43.08 23.50
CA SER A 486 -11.20 -43.02 23.11
C SER A 486 -11.95 -44.28 23.59
N ALA A 487 -13.17 -44.55 23.12
CA ALA A 487 -13.93 -45.75 23.47
C ALA A 487 -13.74 -46.91 22.48
N PHE A 488 -13.35 -46.61 21.23
CA PHE A 488 -13.24 -47.58 20.15
C PHE A 488 -12.06 -47.29 19.21
N SER A 489 -11.50 -48.37 18.65
CA SER A 489 -10.57 -48.33 17.52
C SER A 489 -11.07 -49.25 16.39
N LEU A 490 -10.42 -49.18 15.22
CA LEU A 490 -10.61 -50.17 14.16
C LEU A 490 -9.44 -51.16 14.11
N THR A 491 -9.75 -52.44 13.97
CA THR A 491 -8.76 -53.53 13.90
C THR A 491 -9.15 -54.56 12.86
N ASP A 492 -8.17 -55.23 12.25
CA ASP A 492 -8.41 -56.33 11.30
C ASP A 492 -8.97 -57.61 11.94
N SER A 493 -8.82 -57.73 13.26
CA SER A 493 -8.82 -58.98 14.04
C SER A 493 -9.79 -58.94 15.23
N VAL A 494 -11.00 -58.41 15.00
CA VAL A 494 -12.05 -58.14 16.03
C VAL A 494 -12.37 -59.33 16.94
N SER A 495 -12.11 -60.57 16.51
CA SER A 495 -12.43 -61.81 17.22
C SER A 495 -11.19 -62.68 17.48
N GLY A 496 -10.10 -62.05 17.91
CA GLY A 496 -8.80 -62.69 18.13
C GLY A 496 -7.95 -62.76 16.86
N ASN A 497 -6.80 -63.42 16.95
CA ASN A 497 -5.73 -63.38 15.95
C ASN A 497 -6.21 -63.47 14.48
N TYR A 498 -5.51 -62.75 13.60
CA TYR A 498 -5.71 -62.85 12.15
C TYR A 498 -5.54 -64.28 11.62
N SER A 499 -6.01 -64.54 10.40
CA SER A 499 -5.81 -65.83 9.72
C SER A 499 -4.59 -65.80 8.80
N ASN A 500 -4.05 -66.98 8.48
CA ASN A 500 -2.99 -67.14 7.48
C ASN A 500 -3.51 -66.85 6.05
N ASN A 501 -2.60 -66.50 5.14
CA ASN A 501 -2.83 -66.25 3.71
C ASN A 501 -3.92 -65.19 3.44
N GLN A 502 -4.01 -64.17 4.30
CA GLN A 502 -4.94 -63.06 4.16
C GLN A 502 -4.25 -61.81 3.61
N GLU A 503 -5.00 -61.06 2.80
CA GLU A 503 -4.74 -59.67 2.46
C GLU A 503 -6.01 -58.87 2.78
N THR A 504 -6.02 -58.22 3.94
CA THR A 504 -7.16 -57.44 4.45
C THR A 504 -6.81 -55.95 4.43
N ALA A 505 -7.80 -55.09 4.22
CA ALA A 505 -7.56 -53.66 4.13
C ALA A 505 -8.71 -52.82 4.68
N LEU A 506 -8.34 -51.71 5.30
CA LEU A 506 -9.20 -50.58 5.62
C LEU A 506 -8.85 -49.45 4.65
N VAL A 507 -9.82 -48.99 3.86
CA VAL A 507 -9.63 -48.04 2.75
C VAL A 507 -10.54 -46.83 2.97
N SER A 508 -9.99 -45.61 2.98
CA SER A 508 -10.80 -44.42 3.21
C SER A 508 -11.82 -44.21 2.08
N ASN A 509 -12.90 -43.49 2.38
CA ASN A 509 -13.66 -42.78 1.36
C ASN A 509 -12.74 -41.86 0.54
N THR A 510 -13.19 -41.45 -0.63
CA THR A 510 -12.49 -40.51 -1.50
C THR A 510 -12.37 -39.14 -0.83
N ILE A 511 -11.16 -38.58 -0.82
CA ILE A 511 -10.81 -37.32 -0.17
C ILE A 511 -10.38 -36.34 -1.27
N ASP A 512 -11.03 -35.17 -1.33
CA ASP A 512 -10.69 -34.10 -2.26
C ASP A 512 -9.58 -33.22 -1.68
N LEU A 513 -8.42 -33.27 -2.31
CA LEU A 513 -7.22 -32.51 -1.94
C LEU A 513 -6.81 -31.50 -3.03
N THR A 514 -7.64 -31.26 -4.05
CA THR A 514 -7.31 -30.42 -5.23
C THR A 514 -6.84 -29.00 -4.92
N HIS A 515 -7.26 -28.44 -3.79
CA HIS A 515 -6.93 -27.10 -3.35
C HIS A 515 -6.05 -27.10 -2.08
N THR A 516 -5.32 -28.19 -1.82
CA THR A 516 -4.50 -28.35 -0.62
C THR A 516 -3.02 -28.54 -0.99
N ARG A 517 -2.12 -28.22 -0.06
CA ARG A 517 -0.65 -28.38 -0.18
C ARG A 517 -0.07 -28.73 1.19
N SER A 518 1.19 -29.19 1.23
CA SER A 518 1.91 -29.50 2.48
C SER A 518 1.08 -30.40 3.40
N VAL A 519 0.51 -31.45 2.82
CA VAL A 519 -0.40 -32.36 3.52
C VAL A 519 0.39 -33.38 4.32
N SER A 520 -0.01 -33.59 5.56
CA SER A 520 0.52 -34.62 6.46
C SER A 520 -0.59 -35.61 6.81
N LEU A 521 -0.27 -36.90 6.74
CA LEU A 521 -1.05 -37.99 7.31
C LEU A 521 -0.49 -38.32 8.70
N SER A 522 -1.34 -38.28 9.72
CA SER A 522 -1.04 -38.78 11.04
C SER A 522 -2.08 -39.80 11.48
N PHE A 523 -1.69 -40.76 12.30
CA PHE A 523 -2.60 -41.72 12.92
C PHE A 523 -1.94 -42.34 14.17
N VAL A 524 -2.76 -42.91 15.04
CA VAL A 524 -2.31 -43.64 16.23
C VAL A 524 -2.56 -45.13 16.00
N HIS A 525 -1.59 -45.98 16.32
CA HIS A 525 -1.71 -47.42 16.10
C HIS A 525 -1.08 -48.28 17.22
N TYR A 526 -1.52 -49.53 17.29
CA TYR A 526 -0.85 -50.62 18.02
C TYR A 526 -0.84 -51.86 17.13
N TYR A 527 0.21 -52.67 17.17
CA TYR A 527 0.25 -53.92 16.41
C TYR A 527 0.99 -55.08 17.10
N SER A 528 0.41 -56.27 16.96
CA SER A 528 1.13 -57.54 17.05
C SER A 528 1.00 -58.28 15.73
N ILE A 529 2.08 -58.29 14.96
CA ILE A 529 2.20 -58.84 13.60
C ILE A 529 3.50 -59.64 13.57
N GLU A 530 3.50 -60.83 12.96
CA GLU A 530 4.70 -61.69 12.97
C GLU A 530 5.93 -60.93 12.46
N PRO A 531 7.06 -60.95 13.21
CA PRO A 531 8.26 -60.26 12.79
C PRO A 531 8.95 -60.96 11.59
N PRO A 532 9.58 -60.20 10.68
CA PRO A 532 10.19 -60.73 9.46
C PRO A 532 11.30 -61.74 9.75
N TYR A 533 11.34 -62.84 9.01
CA TYR A 533 12.32 -63.91 9.21
C TYR A 533 13.75 -63.43 8.90
N ALA A 534 14.54 -63.21 9.96
CA ALA A 534 15.84 -62.53 9.90
C ALA A 534 16.90 -63.19 8.98
N VAL A 535 16.66 -64.42 8.52
CA VAL A 535 17.61 -65.21 7.72
C VAL A 535 17.30 -65.20 6.21
N THR A 536 16.11 -64.73 5.80
CA THR A 536 15.68 -64.70 4.38
C THR A 536 15.46 -63.29 3.85
N GLY A 537 15.40 -62.27 4.71
CA GLY A 537 15.24 -60.86 4.30
C GLY A 537 13.85 -60.52 3.73
N GLY A 538 12.90 -61.45 3.80
CA GLY A 538 11.50 -61.24 3.43
C GLY A 538 10.67 -60.80 4.64
N TRP A 539 9.72 -59.89 4.39
CA TRP A 539 8.62 -59.64 5.32
C TRP A 539 7.66 -60.83 5.26
N THR A 540 7.42 -61.51 6.39
CA THR A 540 6.44 -62.61 6.47
C THR A 540 5.05 -62.01 6.57
N ASP A 541 4.73 -61.39 7.70
CA ASP A 541 3.53 -60.58 7.90
C ASP A 541 3.91 -59.09 8.01
N TYR A 542 3.03 -58.21 7.51
CA TYR A 542 3.22 -56.76 7.66
C TYR A 542 1.92 -55.96 7.49
N GLY A 543 1.83 -54.86 8.23
CA GLY A 543 0.89 -53.78 7.99
C GLY A 543 1.52 -52.69 7.11
N ALA A 544 0.98 -52.47 5.92
CA ALA A 544 1.38 -51.36 5.04
C ALA A 544 0.41 -50.18 5.16
N VAL A 545 0.96 -48.97 5.14
CA VAL A 545 0.22 -47.71 4.93
C VAL A 545 0.48 -47.28 3.50
N GLU A 546 -0.60 -47.08 2.75
CA GLU A 546 -0.54 -46.78 1.34
C GLU A 546 -1.48 -45.62 0.99
N ILE A 547 -1.09 -44.86 -0.04
CA ILE A 547 -1.89 -43.78 -0.60
C ILE A 547 -2.20 -44.03 -2.07
N SER A 548 -3.31 -43.47 -2.54
CA SER A 548 -3.71 -43.45 -3.94
C SER A 548 -4.15 -42.05 -4.31
N ASN A 549 -3.82 -41.58 -5.52
CA ASN A 549 -4.30 -40.32 -6.09
C ASN A 549 -5.33 -40.53 -7.23
N ASN A 550 -5.75 -41.78 -7.47
CA ASN A 550 -6.62 -42.18 -8.58
C ASN A 550 -7.74 -43.12 -8.13
N ASP A 551 -8.37 -42.78 -7.00
CA ASP A 551 -9.52 -43.45 -6.40
C ASP A 551 -9.28 -44.92 -5.98
N GLY A 552 -8.01 -45.33 -5.86
CA GLY A 552 -7.60 -46.68 -5.48
C GLY A 552 -7.26 -47.60 -6.66
N ALA A 553 -7.14 -47.09 -7.89
CA ALA A 553 -6.73 -47.87 -9.05
C ALA A 553 -5.25 -48.31 -8.99
N THR A 554 -4.38 -47.45 -8.44
CA THR A 554 -3.00 -47.79 -8.05
C THR A 554 -2.68 -47.25 -6.67
N TRP A 555 -1.76 -47.92 -5.97
CA TRP A 555 -1.36 -47.62 -4.60
C TRP A 555 0.15 -47.42 -4.50
N THR A 556 0.58 -46.52 -3.62
CA THR A 556 1.98 -46.29 -3.27
C THR A 556 2.14 -46.42 -1.77
N GLU A 557 3.08 -47.27 -1.34
CA GLU A 557 3.39 -47.49 0.07
C GLU A 557 4.20 -46.31 0.63
N VAL A 558 3.76 -45.76 1.76
CA VAL A 558 4.44 -44.68 2.49
C VAL A 558 5.10 -45.18 3.78
N ALA A 559 4.58 -46.26 4.38
CA ALA A 559 5.17 -46.89 5.56
C ALA A 559 4.82 -48.38 5.65
N ARG A 560 5.63 -49.14 6.40
CA ARG A 560 5.43 -50.57 6.65
C ARG A 560 5.82 -50.93 8.08
N PHE A 561 5.01 -51.76 8.72
CA PHE A 561 5.13 -52.13 10.13
C PHE A 561 5.00 -53.64 10.34
N ALA A 562 5.86 -54.19 11.20
CA ALA A 562 5.81 -55.54 11.74
C ALA A 562 6.52 -55.53 13.11
N ASN A 563 6.33 -56.54 13.97
CA ASN A 563 7.16 -56.61 15.17
C ASN A 563 8.65 -56.84 14.81
N TRP A 564 9.56 -56.65 15.76
CA TRP A 564 10.99 -56.93 15.52
C TRP A 564 11.32 -58.39 15.79
N TRP A 565 12.29 -58.96 15.07
CA TRP A 565 12.67 -60.38 15.21
C TRP A 565 13.04 -60.76 16.65
N TRP A 566 13.70 -59.87 17.39
CA TRP A 566 14.08 -60.11 18.79
C TRP A 566 12.87 -60.05 19.77
N SER A 567 11.74 -59.47 19.35
CA SER A 567 10.47 -59.50 20.10
C SER A 567 9.80 -60.88 20.12
N PHE A 568 10.36 -61.91 19.47
CA PHE A 568 9.84 -63.28 19.56
C PHE A 568 9.81 -63.84 21.01
N LEU A 569 10.63 -63.28 21.90
CA LEU A 569 10.74 -63.67 23.31
C LEU A 569 10.10 -62.68 24.30
N GLU A 570 9.65 -61.52 23.84
CA GLU A 570 9.07 -60.47 24.68
C GLU A 570 7.80 -59.93 24.01
N ILE A 571 6.64 -60.23 24.60
CA ILE A 571 5.34 -59.93 24.00
C ILE A 571 5.13 -58.41 23.96
N SER A 572 4.89 -57.90 22.74
CA SER A 572 4.41 -56.57 22.35
C SER A 572 5.39 -55.38 22.39
N GLN A 573 5.26 -54.51 21.38
CA GLN A 573 5.49 -53.07 21.57
C GLN A 573 4.33 -52.58 22.44
N ASN A 574 4.51 -52.57 23.76
CA ASN A 574 3.44 -52.58 24.77
C ASN A 574 2.69 -51.23 24.95
N SER A 575 2.61 -50.41 23.91
CA SER A 575 2.00 -49.08 23.90
C SER A 575 1.58 -48.66 22.49
N TRP A 576 0.44 -48.00 22.39
CA TRP A 576 0.06 -47.23 21.20
C TRP A 576 1.14 -46.19 20.83
N LYS A 577 1.31 -45.94 19.53
CA LYS A 577 2.23 -44.94 18.97
C LYS A 577 1.51 -44.07 17.95
N GLN A 578 1.86 -42.79 17.90
CA GLN A 578 1.48 -41.90 16.82
C GLN A 578 2.57 -41.90 15.74
N GLU A 579 2.16 -42.07 14.48
CA GLU A 579 3.00 -41.97 13.30
C GLU A 579 2.56 -40.74 12.47
N THR A 580 3.50 -40.08 11.80
CA THR A 580 3.22 -38.90 10.94
C THR A 580 4.08 -38.94 9.68
N PHE A 581 3.46 -38.73 8.51
CA PHE A 581 4.10 -38.76 7.19
C PHE A 581 3.69 -37.56 6.35
N ALA A 582 4.64 -36.92 5.67
CA ALA A 582 4.32 -35.95 4.62
C ALA A 582 3.81 -36.68 3.36
N ILE A 583 2.72 -36.17 2.78
CA ILE A 583 2.16 -36.64 1.51
C ILE A 583 2.78 -35.78 0.39
N PRO A 584 3.53 -36.36 -0.57
CA PRO A 584 4.13 -35.59 -1.64
C PRO A 584 3.07 -34.95 -2.54
N ASP A 585 3.28 -33.71 -2.97
CA ASP A 585 2.32 -32.92 -3.77
C ASP A 585 1.79 -33.64 -5.02
N ALA A 586 2.59 -34.54 -5.63
CA ALA A 586 2.18 -35.37 -6.77
C ALA A 586 1.03 -36.36 -6.48
N PHE A 587 0.68 -36.58 -5.20
CA PHE A 587 -0.45 -37.41 -4.77
C PHE A 587 -1.70 -36.62 -4.38
N LEU A 588 -1.67 -35.28 -4.43
CA LEU A 588 -2.82 -34.43 -4.10
C LEU A 588 -3.76 -34.35 -5.32
N SER A 589 -5.00 -34.83 -5.16
CA SER A 589 -6.00 -34.88 -6.23
C SER A 589 -7.43 -34.84 -5.68
N ASP A 590 -8.42 -34.78 -6.58
CA ASP A 590 -9.86 -34.93 -6.28
C ASP A 590 -10.22 -36.34 -5.81
N ARG A 591 -9.27 -37.27 -5.87
CA ARG A 591 -9.44 -38.72 -5.75
C ARG A 591 -8.42 -39.38 -4.85
N MET A 592 -8.01 -38.66 -3.79
CA MET A 592 -7.06 -39.19 -2.82
C MET A 592 -7.73 -40.24 -1.92
N LYS A 593 -7.01 -41.33 -1.61
CA LYS A 593 -7.42 -42.33 -0.61
C LYS A 593 -6.23 -42.81 0.21
N ILE A 594 -6.49 -43.16 1.46
CA ILE A 594 -5.57 -43.84 2.38
C ILE A 594 -5.99 -45.31 2.49
N ARG A 595 -5.02 -46.21 2.62
CA ARG A 595 -5.23 -47.62 2.91
C ARG A 595 -4.28 -48.13 4.00
N PHE A 596 -4.85 -48.76 5.02
CA PHE A 596 -4.13 -49.62 5.94
C PHE A 596 -4.36 -51.06 5.48
N ARG A 597 -3.29 -51.80 5.15
CA ARG A 597 -3.38 -53.15 4.57
C ARG A 597 -2.54 -54.13 5.36
N LEU A 598 -3.15 -55.17 5.91
CA LEU A 598 -2.45 -56.30 6.53
C LEU A 598 -2.25 -57.41 5.49
N VAL A 599 -1.03 -57.89 5.36
CA VAL A 599 -0.65 -59.05 4.54
C VAL A 599 -0.05 -60.11 5.44
N THR A 600 -0.43 -61.38 5.22
CA THR A 600 -0.03 -62.51 6.06
C THR A 600 0.41 -63.74 5.27
N ASP A 601 1.36 -64.47 5.83
CA ASP A 601 2.02 -65.67 5.32
C ASP A 601 1.17 -66.95 5.57
N TYR A 602 1.67 -68.13 5.19
CA TYR A 602 0.97 -69.40 5.32
C TYR A 602 0.92 -69.98 6.75
N SER A 603 1.60 -69.37 7.72
CA SER A 603 1.82 -69.86 9.08
C SER A 603 1.95 -68.72 10.11
N VAL A 604 1.75 -69.05 11.40
CA VAL A 604 1.86 -68.15 12.57
C VAL A 604 0.89 -66.96 12.54
N THR A 605 0.00 -66.88 13.54
CA THR A 605 -0.92 -65.75 13.68
C THR A 605 -0.67 -64.96 14.94
N ARG A 606 -0.94 -63.66 14.88
CA ARG A 606 -0.81 -62.71 16.00
C ARG A 606 -2.09 -61.88 16.14
N ASP A 607 -2.13 -61.04 17.16
CA ASP A 607 -3.32 -60.27 17.55
C ASP A 607 -3.78 -59.27 16.46
N GLY A 608 -2.90 -58.85 15.54
CA GLY A 608 -3.23 -57.99 14.41
C GLY A 608 -2.85 -56.53 14.59
N TRP A 609 -3.52 -55.66 13.84
CA TRP A 609 -3.27 -54.23 13.76
C TRP A 609 -4.49 -53.44 14.22
N TYR A 610 -4.27 -52.43 15.06
CA TYR A 610 -5.27 -51.51 15.57
C TYR A 610 -4.92 -50.10 15.13
N ILE A 611 -5.89 -49.37 14.57
CA ILE A 611 -5.79 -48.02 14.04
C ILE A 611 -6.80 -47.13 14.77
N ASP A 612 -6.38 -45.92 15.12
CA ASP A 612 -7.10 -44.94 15.91
C ASP A 612 -6.67 -43.51 15.47
N ASN A 613 -7.50 -42.49 15.73
CA ASN A 613 -7.19 -41.07 15.52
C ASN A 613 -6.49 -40.73 14.18
N VAL A 614 -7.04 -41.20 13.04
CA VAL A 614 -6.47 -40.90 11.71
C VAL A 614 -6.82 -39.48 11.30
N ARG A 615 -5.83 -38.70 10.84
CA ARG A 615 -6.00 -37.31 10.42
C ARG A 615 -5.11 -36.97 9.23
N LEU A 616 -5.71 -36.41 8.18
CA LEU A 616 -4.99 -35.60 7.20
C LEU A 616 -5.10 -34.13 7.60
N SER A 617 -3.95 -33.45 7.65
CA SER A 617 -3.88 -32.01 7.86
C SER A 617 -2.97 -31.33 6.85
N SER A 618 -3.39 -30.17 6.36
CA SER A 618 -2.54 -29.25 5.57
C SER A 618 -2.06 -28.13 6.48
N THR A 619 -0.76 -27.85 6.50
CA THR A 619 -0.27 -26.53 6.89
C THR A 619 -0.61 -25.56 5.75
N TRP A 620 -1.84 -25.04 5.78
CA TRP A 620 -2.41 -24.18 4.73
C TRP A 620 -1.61 -22.89 4.51
N PHE A 621 -0.87 -22.46 5.53
CA PHE A 621 0.23 -21.52 5.37
C PHE A 621 1.53 -22.33 5.25
N PRO A 622 2.22 -22.30 4.09
CA PRO A 622 3.49 -23.02 3.95
C PRO A 622 4.53 -22.36 4.86
N GLU A 623 5.21 -23.17 5.69
CA GLU A 623 6.27 -22.66 6.56
C GLU A 623 7.45 -22.09 5.73
N LYS A 624 7.74 -22.67 4.57
CA LYS A 624 8.82 -22.26 3.63
C LYS A 624 8.32 -21.27 2.57
N ASP A 625 9.14 -20.26 2.30
CA ASP A 625 8.96 -19.18 1.30
C ASP A 625 7.73 -18.29 1.53
N ALA A 626 7.16 -18.37 2.73
CA ALA A 626 6.15 -17.48 3.25
C ALA A 626 6.62 -16.02 3.29
N THR A 627 5.77 -15.09 2.88
CA THR A 627 6.02 -13.66 3.08
C THR A 627 5.48 -13.22 4.42
N LEU A 628 6.29 -12.51 5.21
CA LEU A 628 5.89 -11.80 6.41
C LEU A 628 6.05 -10.29 6.16
N MET A 629 5.06 -9.50 6.55
CA MET A 629 5.07 -8.04 6.39
C MET A 629 4.56 -7.34 7.64
N VAL A 630 5.18 -6.22 7.99
CA VAL A 630 4.68 -5.28 9.00
C VAL A 630 4.39 -3.92 8.37
N ARG A 631 3.23 -3.35 8.71
CA ARG A 631 2.86 -1.96 8.51
C ARG A 631 2.96 -1.26 9.86
N LEU A 632 3.80 -0.24 9.93
CA LEU A 632 3.99 0.60 11.09
C LEU A 632 3.48 2.00 10.77
N VAL A 633 2.41 2.42 11.44
CA VAL A 633 1.94 3.81 11.42
C VAL A 633 2.24 4.42 12.78
N GLU A 634 3.06 5.46 12.81
CA GLU A 634 3.26 6.27 13.99
C GLU A 634 2.48 7.57 13.86
N ALA A 635 1.74 7.93 14.90
CA ALA A 635 0.96 9.16 14.94
C ALA A 635 0.66 9.58 16.37
N ALA A 636 0.26 10.84 16.56
CA ALA A 636 -0.55 11.21 17.71
C ALA A 636 -1.96 10.62 17.58
N ALA A 637 -2.67 10.52 18.69
CA ALA A 637 -3.99 9.90 18.74
C ALA A 637 -5.02 10.86 19.34
N VAL A 638 -6.13 11.03 18.63
CA VAL A 638 -7.33 11.72 19.11
C VAL A 638 -8.45 10.69 19.26
N GLU A 639 -8.86 10.43 20.50
CA GLU A 639 -10.03 9.60 20.81
C GLU A 639 -11.28 10.46 20.64
N PHE A 640 -12.29 9.95 19.91
CA PHE A 640 -13.49 10.70 19.57
C PHE A 640 -14.78 9.91 19.74
N THR A 641 -15.88 10.65 19.84
CA THR A 641 -17.26 10.15 19.88
C THR A 641 -18.19 11.03 19.04
N ASN A 642 -19.41 10.56 18.76
CA ASN A 642 -20.44 11.30 18.01
C ASN A 642 -19.97 11.73 16.61
N GLY A 643 -19.23 10.85 15.91
CA GLY A 643 -18.81 11.10 14.54
C GLY A 643 -19.99 11.07 13.57
N VAL A 644 -20.13 12.12 12.75
CA VAL A 644 -21.22 12.29 11.76
C VAL A 644 -20.68 12.38 10.32
N LEU A 645 -21.55 12.22 9.32
CA LEU A 645 -21.20 12.46 7.92
C LEU A 645 -21.11 13.97 7.59
N PRO A 646 -20.18 14.39 6.70
CA PRO A 646 -19.16 13.58 6.04
C PRO A 646 -18.05 13.17 7.04
N GLY A 647 -17.68 11.88 7.00
CA GLY A 647 -16.70 11.32 7.92
C GLY A 647 -15.29 11.88 7.69
N VAL A 648 -14.45 11.70 8.71
CA VAL A 648 -13.02 11.97 8.61
C VAL A 648 -12.39 10.89 7.73
N GLU A 649 -11.54 11.31 6.80
CA GLU A 649 -10.80 10.49 5.84
C GLU A 649 -9.30 10.81 5.94
N ASP A 650 -8.46 9.92 5.41
CA ASP A 650 -7.01 10.14 5.30
C ASP A 650 -6.65 11.47 4.60
N GLY A 651 -5.65 12.17 5.13
CA GLY A 651 -5.21 13.49 4.65
C GLY A 651 -6.08 14.69 5.07
N ASP A 652 -7.22 14.48 5.75
CA ASP A 652 -8.05 15.58 6.26
C ASP A 652 -7.29 16.47 7.26
N ILE A 653 -7.46 17.79 7.16
CA ILE A 653 -6.98 18.74 8.18
C ILE A 653 -8.05 18.89 9.26
N LEU A 654 -7.80 18.31 10.44
CA LEU A 654 -8.61 18.51 11.64
C LEU A 654 -8.26 19.83 12.31
N ILE A 655 -9.27 20.51 12.84
CA ILE A 655 -9.16 21.78 13.56
C ILE A 655 -10.01 21.69 14.83
N SER A 656 -9.37 21.83 15.99
CA SER A 656 -10.05 21.96 17.28
C SER A 656 -10.85 23.26 17.35
N GLN A 657 -12.12 23.20 17.75
CA GLN A 657 -12.93 24.40 18.01
C GLN A 657 -12.64 25.04 19.37
N THR A 658 -11.89 24.36 20.24
CA THR A 658 -11.55 24.84 21.59
C THR A 658 -10.45 25.91 21.55
N ASP A 659 -9.44 25.73 20.70
CA ASP A 659 -8.23 26.57 20.65
C ASP A 659 -7.69 26.83 19.22
N GLY A 660 -8.27 26.19 18.19
CA GLY A 660 -7.79 26.29 16.81
C GLY A 660 -6.61 25.38 16.45
N THR A 661 -6.16 24.51 17.36
CA THR A 661 -5.09 23.54 17.11
C THR A 661 -5.43 22.64 15.92
N ARG A 662 -4.43 22.37 15.07
CA ARG A 662 -4.58 21.59 13.84
C ARG A 662 -3.73 20.32 13.84
N GLY A 663 -4.14 19.34 13.05
CA GLY A 663 -3.37 18.16 12.69
C GLY A 663 -3.92 17.53 11.41
N ILE A 664 -3.12 16.73 10.71
CA ILE A 664 -3.49 16.03 9.49
C ILE A 664 -3.81 14.57 9.82
N ALA A 665 -4.95 14.06 9.36
CA ALA A 665 -5.33 12.66 9.52
C ALA A 665 -4.30 11.74 8.84
N ALA A 666 -3.77 10.78 9.59
CA ALA A 666 -2.79 9.79 9.15
C ALA A 666 -3.46 8.42 8.98
N GLY A 667 -4.02 8.18 7.80
CA GLY A 667 -4.91 7.06 7.51
C GLY A 667 -6.34 7.29 8.00
N ASN A 668 -7.27 6.46 7.53
CA ASN A 668 -8.68 6.53 7.93
C ASN A 668 -8.86 6.26 9.44
N PRO A 669 -9.91 6.81 10.09
CA PRO A 669 -10.16 6.63 11.52
C PRO A 669 -10.40 5.17 11.92
N ILE A 670 -9.72 4.72 12.96
CA ILE A 670 -9.90 3.37 13.50
C ILE A 670 -11.13 3.38 14.39
N LEU A 671 -12.25 2.83 13.91
CA LEU A 671 -13.48 2.74 14.69
C LEU A 671 -13.41 1.63 15.75
N HIS A 672 -14.12 1.83 16.86
CA HIS A 672 -14.33 0.82 17.90
C HIS A 672 -15.83 0.56 18.15
N SER A 673 -16.69 1.54 17.84
CA SER A 673 -18.15 1.38 17.85
C SER A 673 -18.86 2.44 17.00
N GLY A 674 -20.15 2.25 16.76
CA GLY A 674 -21.00 3.17 16.00
C GLY A 674 -20.65 3.26 14.51
N SER A 675 -21.23 4.24 13.83
CA SER A 675 -21.00 4.53 12.41
C SER A 675 -21.22 6.00 12.09
N TYR A 676 -20.48 6.54 11.11
CA TYR A 676 -20.66 7.94 10.69
C TYR A 676 -22.08 8.21 10.16
N ALA A 677 -22.72 7.21 9.55
CA ALA A 677 -24.10 7.29 9.07
C ALA A 677 -25.15 7.29 10.21
N GLY A 678 -24.84 6.63 11.34
CA GLY A 678 -25.67 6.68 12.56
C GLY A 678 -25.48 7.96 13.38
N GLY A 679 -24.41 8.71 13.13
CA GLY A 679 -24.02 9.87 13.93
C GLY A 679 -23.41 9.52 15.28
N ASP A 680 -23.09 8.24 15.49
CA ASP A 680 -22.67 7.64 16.76
C ASP A 680 -21.25 7.04 16.68
N ALA A 681 -20.51 7.26 15.59
CA ALA A 681 -19.15 6.76 15.43
C ALA A 681 -18.25 7.19 16.60
N ALA A 682 -17.50 6.21 17.13
CA ALA A 682 -16.49 6.42 18.14
C ALA A 682 -15.25 5.55 17.86
N GLY A 683 -14.07 6.10 18.13
CA GLY A 683 -12.80 5.48 17.77
C GLY A 683 -11.62 6.41 17.94
N ILE A 684 -10.57 6.17 17.15
CA ILE A 684 -9.32 6.93 17.16
C ILE A 684 -9.08 7.56 15.79
N ILE A 685 -8.76 8.85 15.77
CA ILE A 685 -8.19 9.54 14.62
C ILE A 685 -6.69 9.67 14.89
N ARG A 686 -5.89 9.11 13.98
CA ARG A 686 -4.43 9.24 13.97
C ARG A 686 -4.08 10.59 13.37
N LEU A 687 -3.19 11.35 14.02
CA LEU A 687 -2.79 12.69 13.60
C LEU A 687 -1.27 12.85 13.46
N ASN A 688 -0.86 13.44 12.34
CA ASN A 688 0.49 13.89 12.04
C ASN A 688 0.51 15.41 11.82
N ASN A 689 1.68 16.03 11.69
CA ASN A 689 1.84 17.48 11.44
C ASN A 689 0.98 18.38 12.37
N LEU A 690 1.08 18.16 13.69
CA LEU A 690 0.29 18.93 14.66
C LEU A 690 0.84 20.35 14.82
N SER A 691 -0.05 21.35 14.90
CA SER A 691 0.34 22.75 15.14
C SER A 691 0.70 23.05 16.61
N ALA A 692 0.54 22.07 17.50
CA ALA A 692 0.81 22.17 18.93
C ALA A 692 1.11 20.77 19.52
N ALA A 693 1.75 20.72 20.68
CA ALA A 693 2.14 19.47 21.35
C ALA A 693 0.97 18.63 21.91
N GLY A 694 -0.27 19.11 21.79
CA GLY A 694 -1.46 18.39 22.22
C GLY A 694 -2.72 18.87 21.51
N PHE A 695 -3.73 18.01 21.43
CA PHE A 695 -5.04 18.34 20.84
C PHE A 695 -6.11 18.32 21.95
N PRO A 696 -6.80 19.43 22.25
CA PRO A 696 -7.70 19.48 23.41
C PRO A 696 -9.05 18.82 23.14
N ASN A 697 -9.72 18.43 24.23
CA ASN A 697 -11.09 17.93 24.18
C ASN A 697 -12.07 19.02 23.68
N GLY A 698 -13.10 18.60 22.95
CA GLY A 698 -14.09 19.50 22.35
C GLY A 698 -14.52 19.08 20.95
N ALA A 699 -15.34 19.91 20.31
CA ALA A 699 -15.83 19.67 18.95
C ALA A 699 -14.72 19.90 17.90
N VAL A 700 -14.70 19.05 16.88
CA VAL A 700 -13.77 19.12 15.75
C VAL A 700 -14.45 19.71 14.52
N SER A 701 -13.71 20.54 13.80
CA SER A 701 -14.00 20.93 12.42
C SER A 701 -13.00 20.26 11.49
N VAL A 702 -13.40 19.97 10.25
CA VAL A 702 -12.49 19.50 9.21
C VAL A 702 -12.51 20.47 8.04
N ALA A 703 -11.33 20.86 7.57
CA ALA A 703 -11.18 21.78 6.45
C ALA A 703 -11.95 21.27 5.22
N GLY A 704 -12.78 22.12 4.60
CA GLY A 704 -13.61 21.76 3.45
C GLY A 704 -14.83 20.86 3.73
N LYS A 705 -14.92 20.23 4.91
CA LYS A 705 -16.03 19.32 5.28
C LYS A 705 -17.03 19.89 6.29
N GLY A 706 -16.63 20.85 7.13
CA GLY A 706 -17.53 21.57 8.04
C GLY A 706 -17.11 21.56 9.50
N THR A 707 -18.06 21.88 10.39
CA THR A 707 -17.83 22.02 11.83
C THR A 707 -18.70 21.03 12.63
N GLY A 708 -18.20 20.56 13.78
CA GLY A 708 -18.94 19.70 14.69
C GLY A 708 -19.04 18.24 14.21
N LEU A 709 -18.03 17.77 13.46
CA LEU A 709 -18.07 16.45 12.81
C LEU A 709 -17.74 15.28 13.75
N ALA A 710 -17.10 15.56 14.89
CA ALA A 710 -16.80 14.64 15.97
C ALA A 710 -16.49 15.42 17.26
N ASN A 711 -16.57 14.76 18.42
CA ASN A 711 -16.16 15.31 19.71
C ASN A 711 -14.95 14.55 20.28
N VAL A 712 -13.83 15.25 20.49
CA VAL A 712 -12.62 14.72 21.14
C VAL A 712 -12.86 14.49 22.62
N THR A 713 -12.55 13.27 23.08
CA THR A 713 -12.66 12.83 24.46
C THR A 713 -11.30 12.56 25.12
N GLY A 714 -10.24 12.33 24.34
CA GLY A 714 -8.90 12.09 24.84
C GLY A 714 -7.82 12.31 23.77
N PHE A 715 -6.58 12.49 24.24
CA PHE A 715 -5.40 12.69 23.40
C PHE A 715 -4.22 11.88 23.92
N ARG A 716 -3.46 11.26 23.03
CA ARG A 716 -2.13 10.68 23.31
C ARG A 716 -1.12 11.22 22.30
N ALA A 717 0.04 11.65 22.78
CA ALA A 717 0.99 12.41 21.97
C ALA A 717 1.65 11.61 20.84
N ARG A 718 1.80 10.29 21.04
CA ARG A 718 2.52 9.40 20.14
C ARG A 718 2.16 7.95 20.47
N ASP A 719 1.84 7.17 19.46
CA ASP A 719 1.62 5.73 19.53
C ASP A 719 2.11 5.09 18.22
N ASN A 720 2.70 3.89 18.32
CA ASN A 720 2.89 2.98 17.20
C ASN A 720 1.60 2.16 16.99
N TYR A 721 1.08 2.15 15.77
CA TYR A 721 -0.03 1.33 15.30
C TYR A 721 0.51 0.28 14.33
N ILE A 722 0.47 -0.97 14.75
CA ILE A 722 1.15 -2.09 14.08
C ILE A 722 0.09 -3.00 13.47
N GLN A 723 0.14 -3.19 12.17
CA GLN A 723 -0.59 -4.23 11.43
C GLN A 723 0.43 -5.21 10.85
N VAL A 724 0.12 -6.50 10.89
CA VAL A 724 0.97 -7.54 10.30
C VAL A 724 0.17 -8.26 9.23
N TYR A 725 0.84 -8.62 8.15
CA TYR A 725 0.27 -9.33 7.02
C TYR A 725 1.16 -10.54 6.68
N TYR A 726 0.57 -11.55 6.07
CA TYR A 726 1.31 -12.69 5.54
C TYR A 726 0.78 -13.08 4.15
N ALA A 727 1.64 -13.66 3.32
CA ALA A 727 1.27 -14.15 2.00
C ALA A 727 1.90 -15.52 1.71
N ASP A 728 1.16 -16.30 0.92
CA ASP A 728 1.52 -17.65 0.46
C ASP A 728 2.24 -17.55 -0.90
N PRO A 729 3.44 -18.13 -1.10
CA PRO A 729 4.11 -18.19 -2.40
C PRO A 729 3.28 -18.85 -3.50
N TYR A 730 2.31 -19.70 -3.15
CA TYR A 730 1.52 -20.51 -4.07
C TYR A 730 0.09 -20.04 -4.27
N GLY A 731 -0.44 -19.26 -3.34
CA GLY A 731 -1.83 -18.83 -3.31
C GLY A 731 -2.82 -19.96 -3.01
N TYR A 732 -3.98 -19.57 -2.51
CA TYR A 732 -5.04 -20.50 -2.10
C TYR A 732 -6.42 -19.95 -2.52
N GLY A 733 -7.37 -20.84 -2.83
CA GLY A 733 -8.75 -20.45 -3.15
C GLY A 733 -8.90 -19.49 -4.33
N THR A 734 -9.88 -18.58 -4.22
CA THR A 734 -10.16 -17.52 -5.21
C THR A 734 -10.05 -16.14 -4.54
N PRO A 735 -9.14 -15.26 -5.01
CA PRO A 735 -8.99 -13.88 -4.52
C PRO A 735 -10.32 -13.12 -4.47
N ASN A 736 -10.55 -12.35 -3.41
CA ASN A 736 -11.84 -11.68 -3.22
C ASN A 736 -11.72 -10.32 -2.49
N TYR A 737 -12.77 -9.89 -1.80
CA TYR A 737 -12.84 -8.60 -1.08
C TYR A 737 -12.59 -8.74 0.42
N THR A 738 -12.14 -9.91 0.89
CA THR A 738 -12.01 -10.25 2.32
C THR A 738 -10.53 -10.31 2.72
N PRO A 739 -9.96 -9.25 3.33
CA PRO A 739 -8.54 -9.21 3.72
C PRO A 739 -8.19 -10.20 4.84
N LEU A 740 -9.19 -10.74 5.53
CA LEU A 740 -9.06 -11.65 6.67
C LEU A 740 -9.08 -13.13 6.30
N ASP A 741 -9.50 -13.48 5.08
CA ASP A 741 -9.50 -14.87 4.63
C ASP A 741 -8.19 -15.24 3.94
N ILE A 742 -8.00 -16.55 3.74
CA ILE A 742 -6.80 -17.12 3.15
C ILE A 742 -6.88 -17.25 1.63
N ALA A 743 -7.98 -16.81 1.01
CA ALA A 743 -8.20 -16.96 -0.42
C ALA A 743 -7.49 -15.82 -1.16
N LYS A 744 -6.27 -16.07 -1.63
CA LYS A 744 -5.29 -15.05 -2.04
C LYS A 744 -4.54 -15.44 -3.30
N HIS A 745 -4.09 -14.43 -4.04
CA HIS A 745 -3.18 -14.62 -5.17
C HIS A 745 -1.80 -15.13 -4.69
N PRO A 746 -1.07 -15.90 -5.52
CA PRO A 746 0.29 -16.34 -5.20
C PRO A 746 1.26 -15.16 -5.09
N ASN A 747 2.14 -15.19 -4.08
CA ASN A 747 3.25 -14.25 -3.90
C ASN A 747 4.63 -14.95 -3.95
N PRO A 748 5.01 -15.58 -5.06
CA PRO A 748 6.20 -16.43 -5.15
C PRO A 748 7.51 -15.63 -5.06
N ARG A 749 8.62 -16.35 -4.84
CA ARG A 749 9.99 -15.79 -4.93
C ARG A 749 10.26 -15.15 -6.30
N MET A 750 11.01 -14.04 -6.35
CA MET A 750 11.38 -13.37 -7.59
C MET A 750 12.61 -14.03 -8.23
N THR A 751 12.40 -14.78 -9.31
CA THR A 751 13.45 -15.53 -10.03
C THR A 751 14.02 -14.78 -11.23
N ALA A 752 13.44 -13.64 -11.62
CA ALA A 752 13.87 -12.85 -12.78
C ALA A 752 13.89 -11.34 -12.49
N ALA A 753 14.77 -10.61 -13.18
CA ALA A 753 14.81 -9.16 -13.12
C ALA A 753 13.55 -8.56 -13.78
N GLY A 754 12.99 -7.50 -13.19
CA GLY A 754 11.75 -6.86 -13.64
C GLY A 754 10.47 -7.43 -13.03
N GLN A 755 10.56 -8.43 -12.14
CA GLN A 755 9.48 -8.72 -11.20
C GLN A 755 9.42 -7.60 -10.13
N VAL A 756 8.21 -7.30 -9.66
CA VAL A 756 7.96 -6.31 -8.62
C VAL A 756 7.29 -6.96 -7.42
N LEU A 757 7.64 -6.50 -6.21
CA LEU A 757 6.97 -6.90 -4.98
C LEU A 757 5.47 -6.62 -5.04
N LYS A 758 4.72 -7.39 -4.25
CA LYS A 758 3.30 -7.15 -4.00
C LYS A 758 3.15 -6.49 -2.65
N TRP A 759 2.14 -5.63 -2.53
CA TRP A 759 1.83 -4.93 -1.29
C TRP A 759 0.32 -5.01 -1.02
N PRO A 760 -0.11 -5.15 0.24
CA PRO A 760 -1.52 -4.96 0.59
C PRO A 760 -1.93 -3.50 0.36
N PRO A 761 -3.23 -3.24 0.07
CA PRO A 761 -3.78 -1.90 0.02
C PRO A 761 -3.46 -1.06 1.26
N ALA A 762 -3.36 0.26 1.09
CA ALA A 762 -3.13 1.20 2.20
C ALA A 762 -4.28 1.21 3.22
N ASP A 763 -5.52 0.99 2.74
CA ASP A 763 -6.72 0.76 3.55
C ASP A 763 -7.30 -0.62 3.19
N VAL A 764 -7.60 -1.43 4.20
CA VAL A 764 -8.21 -2.78 4.04
C VAL A 764 -9.59 -2.74 3.36
N ASN A 765 -10.27 -1.60 3.35
CA ASN A 765 -11.53 -1.40 2.63
C ASN A 765 -11.33 -1.30 1.11
N HIS A 766 -10.09 -1.21 0.63
CA HIS A 766 -9.72 -1.25 -0.79
C HIS A 766 -9.16 -2.61 -1.24
N THR A 767 -9.35 -3.68 -0.45
CA THR A 767 -9.09 -5.05 -0.89
C THR A 767 -10.09 -5.44 -1.98
N GLU A 768 -9.56 -5.80 -3.14
CA GLU A 768 -10.30 -6.24 -4.32
C GLU A 768 -9.63 -7.49 -4.92
N PRO A 769 -10.35 -8.36 -5.65
CA PRO A 769 -9.80 -9.59 -6.22
C PRO A 769 -8.49 -9.41 -7.01
N SER A 770 -8.27 -8.24 -7.60
CA SER A 770 -7.08 -7.88 -8.40
C SER A 770 -5.83 -7.53 -7.57
N ASN A 771 -5.99 -7.22 -6.28
CA ASN A 771 -4.91 -6.79 -5.37
C ASN A 771 -4.77 -7.65 -4.10
N ASP A 772 -5.58 -8.71 -4.01
CA ASP A 772 -5.71 -9.57 -2.83
C ASP A 772 -4.60 -10.64 -2.74
N TYR A 773 -3.37 -10.18 -2.45
CA TYR A 773 -2.16 -11.01 -2.31
C TYR A 773 -1.82 -11.39 -0.85
N PHE A 774 -2.34 -10.64 0.13
CA PHE A 774 -1.97 -10.77 1.55
C PHE A 774 -3.18 -10.99 2.43
N THR A 775 -3.04 -11.84 3.44
CA THR A 775 -3.99 -11.93 4.55
C THR A 775 -3.51 -11.04 5.69
N ILE A 776 -4.40 -10.22 6.27
CA ILE A 776 -4.09 -9.44 7.47
C ILE A 776 -4.21 -10.30 8.73
N VAL A 777 -3.25 -10.17 9.65
CA VAL A 777 -3.26 -10.90 10.92
C VAL A 777 -4.35 -10.35 11.84
N GLN A 778 -5.42 -11.12 12.03
CA GLN A 778 -6.34 -10.94 13.16
C GLN A 778 -5.79 -11.70 14.37
N TRP A 779 -5.23 -10.96 15.33
CA TRP A 779 -4.53 -11.50 16.49
C TRP A 779 -5.45 -12.32 17.39
N ASP A 780 -5.05 -13.54 17.75
CA ASP A 780 -5.84 -14.41 18.63
C ASP A 780 -5.74 -13.92 20.08
N GLY A 781 -4.53 -13.55 20.52
CA GLY A 781 -4.26 -12.97 21.83
C GLY A 781 -3.26 -11.81 21.78
N TYR A 782 -3.29 -10.97 22.82
CA TYR A 782 -2.39 -9.84 23.02
C TYR A 782 -2.08 -9.65 24.51
N ASN A 783 -0.97 -8.98 24.82
CA ASN A 783 -0.51 -8.71 26.18
C ASN A 783 -1.04 -7.35 26.65
N PRO A 784 -2.11 -7.31 27.49
CA PRO A 784 -2.77 -6.05 27.87
C PRO A 784 -1.94 -5.15 28.79
N SER A 785 -0.78 -5.63 29.28
CA SER A 785 0.16 -4.82 30.07
C SER A 785 1.11 -3.97 29.21
N ALA A 786 1.24 -4.29 27.92
CA ALA A 786 2.21 -3.68 27.00
C ALA A 786 1.60 -3.11 25.71
N ALA A 787 0.40 -3.57 25.33
CA ALA A 787 -0.29 -3.08 24.13
C ALA A 787 -1.82 -3.21 24.21
N THR A 788 -2.52 -2.52 23.32
CA THR A 788 -3.98 -2.63 23.14
C THR A 788 -4.30 -3.15 21.73
N ARG A 789 -5.16 -4.18 21.63
CA ARG A 789 -5.68 -4.67 20.35
C ARG A 789 -6.91 -3.86 19.93
N LEU A 790 -6.91 -3.36 18.69
CA LEU A 790 -7.88 -2.40 18.15
C LEU A 790 -8.53 -2.87 16.83
N GLY A 791 -9.42 -2.02 16.30
CA GLY A 791 -10.09 -2.15 15.01
C GLY A 791 -11.52 -2.68 15.12
N ASN A 792 -12.29 -2.48 14.05
CA ASN A 792 -13.69 -2.89 13.90
C ASN A 792 -13.97 -3.24 12.42
N GLY A 793 -15.04 -3.97 12.12
CA GLY A 793 -15.35 -4.42 10.76
C GLY A 793 -14.22 -5.27 10.18
N LEU A 794 -13.68 -4.89 9.02
CA LEU A 794 -12.56 -5.59 8.36
C LEU A 794 -11.23 -5.45 9.12
N GLU A 795 -11.09 -4.47 10.02
CA GLU A 795 -9.92 -4.31 10.89
C GLU A 795 -10.10 -4.96 12.27
N ALA A 796 -11.22 -5.64 12.53
CA ALA A 796 -11.55 -6.14 13.87
C ALA A 796 -10.45 -7.05 14.44
N GLY A 797 -9.70 -6.53 15.42
CA GLY A 797 -8.64 -7.27 16.10
C GLY A 797 -7.32 -7.37 15.32
N THR A 798 -7.08 -6.58 14.27
CA THR A 798 -5.86 -6.66 13.45
C THR A 798 -4.76 -5.67 13.85
N ILE A 799 -5.12 -4.58 14.52
CA ILE A 799 -4.20 -3.50 14.90
C ILE A 799 -3.73 -3.67 16.34
N ILE A 800 -2.42 -3.54 16.57
CA ILE A 800 -1.83 -3.43 17.90
C ILE A 800 -1.33 -1.99 18.11
N ARG A 801 -1.85 -1.30 19.14
CA ARG A 801 -1.42 0.04 19.57
C ARG A 801 -0.49 -0.07 20.78
N THR A 802 0.65 0.60 20.74
CA THR A 802 1.61 0.69 21.86
C THR A 802 2.40 2.00 21.83
N ASP A 803 2.78 2.53 22.98
CA ASP A 803 3.71 3.67 23.14
C ASP A 803 5.18 3.24 23.31
N LEU A 804 5.45 1.94 23.14
CA LEU A 804 6.79 1.38 23.22
C LEU A 804 7.59 1.67 21.95
N LEU A 805 8.86 2.08 22.14
CA LEU A 805 9.84 2.29 21.08
C LEU A 805 9.31 3.18 19.95
N THR A 806 8.78 4.35 20.32
CA THR A 806 8.41 5.42 19.40
C THR A 806 9.62 6.26 19.01
N THR A 807 9.60 6.93 17.86
CA THR A 807 10.68 7.84 17.45
C THR A 807 10.81 9.01 18.42
N GLY A 808 12.06 9.35 18.75
CA GLY A 808 12.42 10.50 19.60
C GLY A 808 12.78 11.72 18.77
N ALA A 809 12.81 12.89 19.42
CA ALA A 809 13.23 14.13 18.78
C ALA A 809 14.68 14.03 18.28
N GLY A 810 14.91 14.35 17.00
CA GLY A 810 16.22 14.20 16.36
C GLY A 810 16.49 12.78 15.88
N TYR A 811 15.51 12.14 15.23
CA TYR A 811 15.63 10.83 14.60
C TYR A 811 16.91 10.70 13.75
N ASN A 812 17.66 9.62 13.99
CA ASN A 812 18.82 9.20 13.22
C ASN A 812 18.46 7.86 12.54
N PRO A 813 18.53 7.73 11.20
CA PRO A 813 17.96 6.57 10.49
C PRO A 813 18.67 5.24 10.73
N ASP A 814 19.93 5.26 11.18
CA ASP A 814 20.79 4.08 11.12
C ASP A 814 20.94 3.35 12.47
N PRO A 815 20.61 2.04 12.56
CA PRO A 815 19.66 1.27 11.74
C PRO A 815 18.25 1.21 12.37
N GLU A 816 17.21 1.52 11.61
CA GLU A 816 15.79 1.42 12.00
C GLU A 816 15.14 0.05 11.73
N ILE A 817 15.69 -0.74 10.78
CA ILE A 817 15.12 -2.02 10.31
C ILE A 817 16.22 -3.08 10.23
N GLY A 818 15.86 -4.34 10.47
CA GLY A 818 16.74 -5.49 10.29
C GLY A 818 15.98 -6.80 10.12
N LEU A 819 16.73 -7.88 9.94
CA LEU A 819 16.23 -9.25 9.88
C LEU A 819 16.87 -10.06 11.02
N HIS A 820 16.12 -11.01 11.59
CA HIS A 820 16.58 -11.80 12.73
C HIS A 820 16.15 -13.26 12.63
N THR A 821 16.92 -14.13 13.29
CA THR A 821 16.43 -15.42 13.76
C THR A 821 16.81 -15.63 15.22
N PHE A 822 15.94 -16.30 15.97
CA PHE A 822 16.23 -16.92 17.25
C PHE A 822 16.12 -18.43 17.11
N GLY A 823 16.98 -19.11 17.85
CA GLY A 823 17.05 -20.55 17.88
C GLY A 823 18.47 -21.06 17.99
N LYS A 824 18.59 -22.32 18.38
CA LYS A 824 19.82 -23.09 18.41
C LYS A 824 20.43 -23.10 17.01
N GLU A 825 21.74 -22.93 16.94
CA GLU A 825 22.51 -22.76 15.70
C GLU A 825 22.08 -23.72 14.57
N ILE A 826 21.97 -25.03 14.86
CA ILE A 826 21.57 -26.06 13.87
C ILE A 826 20.16 -25.87 13.25
N TYR A 827 19.28 -25.09 13.88
CA TYR A 827 17.96 -24.76 13.36
C TYR A 827 17.97 -23.40 12.68
N SER A 828 18.60 -22.41 13.32
CA SER A 828 18.73 -21.06 12.77
C SER A 828 19.54 -21.03 11.46
N THR A 829 20.57 -21.87 11.30
CA THR A 829 21.30 -21.98 10.03
C THR A 829 20.48 -22.64 8.91
N SER A 830 19.31 -23.23 9.20
CA SER A 830 18.38 -23.64 8.13
C SER A 830 17.64 -22.45 7.51
N VAL A 831 17.47 -21.34 8.25
CA VAL A 831 16.73 -20.14 7.81
C VAL A 831 17.49 -19.40 6.70
N TYR A 832 16.74 -18.88 5.73
CA TYR A 832 17.17 -17.80 4.85
C TYR A 832 16.06 -16.76 4.68
N PHE A 833 16.47 -15.58 4.22
CA PHE A 833 15.58 -14.49 3.79
C PHE A 833 15.69 -14.28 2.29
N ASP A 834 14.58 -13.92 1.66
CA ASP A 834 14.53 -13.53 0.24
C ASP A 834 13.53 -12.37 0.02
N ASP A 835 13.61 -11.68 -1.12
CA ASP A 835 12.68 -10.65 -1.57
C ASP A 835 12.29 -9.63 -0.48
N PHE A 836 13.28 -8.97 0.12
CA PHE A 836 13.03 -7.90 1.08
C PHE A 836 12.42 -6.68 0.39
N GLY A 837 11.50 -6.00 1.09
CA GLY A 837 10.93 -4.73 0.66
C GLY A 837 10.81 -3.74 1.80
N LEU A 838 11.04 -2.46 1.49
CA LEU A 838 10.81 -1.32 2.35
C LEU A 838 10.05 -0.24 1.57
N ARG A 839 9.02 0.32 2.19
CA ARG A 839 8.18 1.35 1.61
C ARG A 839 7.80 2.43 2.62
N THR A 840 8.08 3.70 2.34
CA THR A 840 7.62 4.83 3.18
C THR A 840 6.23 5.33 2.79
N ASN A 841 5.53 5.90 3.76
CA ASN A 841 4.33 6.70 3.48
C ASN A 841 4.69 8.19 3.62
N LEU A 842 4.97 8.87 2.50
CA LEU A 842 5.05 10.34 2.52
C LEU A 842 3.62 10.90 2.65
N PRO A 843 3.33 11.73 3.66
CA PRO A 843 1.97 12.18 3.93
C PRO A 843 1.41 13.05 2.80
N ALA A 844 0.18 12.74 2.38
CA ALA A 844 -0.55 13.51 1.40
C ALA A 844 -0.83 14.92 1.95
N LEU A 845 -0.07 15.91 1.46
CA LEU A 845 -0.13 17.31 1.88
C LEU A 845 -1.37 18.03 1.30
N GLN A 846 -2.57 17.46 1.46
CA GLN A 846 -3.81 17.84 0.76
C GLN A 846 -4.17 19.32 0.93
N GLY A 847 -4.10 20.04 -0.18
CA GLY A 847 -4.58 21.40 -0.33
C GLY A 847 -5.04 21.61 -1.77
N PHE A 848 -6.32 21.33 -2.04
CA PHE A 848 -6.96 21.76 -3.28
C PHE A 848 -6.99 23.28 -3.30
N LEU A 849 -6.09 23.90 -4.07
CA LEU A 849 -6.08 25.35 -4.24
C LEU A 849 -7.32 25.80 -5.03
N PRO A 850 -7.89 26.98 -4.71
CA PRO A 850 -9.06 27.49 -5.42
C PRO A 850 -8.75 27.75 -6.91
N ALA A 851 -9.78 27.60 -7.75
CA ALA A 851 -9.71 27.89 -9.18
C ALA A 851 -9.26 29.34 -9.43
N VAL A 852 -8.53 29.55 -10.52
CA VAL A 852 -8.32 30.89 -11.09
C VAL A 852 -9.08 30.97 -12.41
N GLN A 853 -9.95 31.97 -12.50
CA GLN A 853 -10.71 32.32 -13.68
C GLN A 853 -9.78 32.94 -14.75
N GLU A 854 -9.94 32.53 -16.01
CA GLU A 854 -9.51 33.32 -17.19
C GLU A 854 -10.61 34.30 -17.64
#